data_AF-A0A0R2IBC0-F1
#
_entry.id   AF-A0A0R2IBC0-F1
#
_cell.length_a   1.000
_cell.length_b   1.000
_cell.length_c   1.000
_cell.angle_alpha   90.00
_cell.angle_beta   90.00
_cell.angle_gamma   90.00
#
_symmetry.space_group_name_H-M   'P 1'
#
loop_
_entity.id
_entity.type
_entity.pdbx_description
1 polymer ?
#
loop_
_entity_poly.entity_id
_entity_poly.type
_entity_poly.pdbx_seq_one_letter_code
_entity_poly.pdbx_strand_id
1 'polypeptide(L)'
;MKEHKKLYKAGKLWLAMTLFAFATTIMMANPVTHAAVNEAANSVAPQSAAVSPASAAASPANSQERTIVTTPTHAAPEASSASTASQSATSNVSSASASARHSVSTPAVATSAHVYAATLADAQDPYQNVIQLPAGWVDALRPVHGWGDIYDADLSARLTQLGQEGEALNAGKYIHNPNDNYMVYYNADGSIDKRQILILTQYVCRLLNPIREALGNPVYKINQGSIDIANEVAKGYVKDNWSLLIRRAHDMDRLQAIGNDYGVMVSESISGGYTNAAPSGNTMDHLKNAAYDSIVDMLFYDADSAWGHTTDLVGARQSDVTSSYLGVAPDGLGNLHYNGEPETDGIWKYVLTDANQNAYNLVTDSTTKFNQEYNYTYDVNDNYLNPNTPIALENKANLDSYRLLPSTNSNYAILKVSGWHAADLSRYQSTPYLIVYDNTLGREVGRQRVASPVARPDVFKAYPYIYNSQNAGFNQGIAIPVTSLGHSLSVVARYSNDSATGEGATTDYWFQPIHFDQGNFANLDYMGIQGGHLHVAGWHASNQAAGRPYHVIILFDASQGREIARQTVDSSANQRPDVANAYPTVANALNSGFNLDFSLTPAMANDNLQIVSRWSSNPDANSDYVDYWFSPRKVVNDMGNYAYLDSVSSKNGKVYVSGWNATNQALGRPYHYIIAFDKTRNRELGRVLVDQPQQRDDVQRAYQQVFNADDSGFKVSFNLSTAMANDDITYLSRWTDDPAGNGNAADYWFNPVNKINRGHLDLCQYSDGDLTVTGWHANDASIYEPQRTLILFDKTTNREVARQHVSAVSRPDVARAFNDTRTAGQAGFATTFVGFTPVKGHQYSLVSRYSLTSDANENYTDYWFNLGTLL
;
A
#
# COMPACT_ATOMS: atom_id res chain seq x y z
N MET A 1 46.18 5.30 -37.84
CA MET A 1 46.99 4.40 -36.98
C MET A 1 46.25 4.28 -35.64
N LYS A 2 45.89 3.12 -35.10
CA LYS A 2 45.90 1.71 -35.58
C LYS A 2 44.44 1.20 -35.45
N GLU A 3 43.83 0.48 -36.40
CA GLU A 3 44.04 -0.95 -36.71
C GLU A 3 43.85 -1.91 -35.50
N HIS A 4 43.05 -3.00 -35.55
CA HIS A 4 42.08 -3.44 -36.59
C HIS A 4 41.20 -4.64 -36.13
N LYS A 5 40.24 -5.03 -36.99
CA LYS A 5 39.53 -6.33 -37.12
C LYS A 5 38.28 -6.66 -36.27
N LYS A 6 37.39 -7.42 -36.93
CA LYS A 6 36.08 -7.98 -36.54
C LYS A 6 36.14 -9.51 -36.71
N LEU A 7 35.15 -10.26 -36.19
CA LEU A 7 34.41 -11.41 -36.79
C LEU A 7 33.38 -11.88 -35.71
N TYR A 8 32.06 -12.00 -35.94
CA TYR A 8 31.28 -12.96 -36.78
C TYR A 8 31.26 -14.40 -36.21
N LYS A 9 30.16 -15.19 -36.27
CA LYS A 9 28.71 -14.94 -36.55
C LYS A 9 27.93 -16.27 -36.36
N ALA A 10 26.75 -16.29 -35.69
CA ALA A 10 25.59 -17.18 -35.95
C ALA A 10 24.56 -17.13 -34.78
N GLY A 11 23.23 -17.20 -34.96
CA GLY A 11 22.44 -16.87 -36.17
C GLY A 11 21.13 -17.66 -36.36
N LYS A 12 19.97 -16.96 -36.29
CA LYS A 12 18.59 -17.40 -36.67
C LYS A 12 17.87 -18.33 -35.65
N LEU A 13 16.52 -18.43 -35.60
CA LEU A 13 15.45 -17.89 -36.46
C LEU A 13 14.17 -17.50 -35.65
N TRP A 14 13.37 -16.61 -36.23
CA TRP A 14 12.14 -15.92 -35.79
C TRP A 14 10.95 -16.74 -35.25
N LEU A 15 10.13 -16.11 -34.39
CA LEU A 15 8.67 -15.86 -34.56
C LEU A 15 8.26 -14.70 -33.61
N ALA A 16 7.85 -13.51 -34.08
CA ALA A 16 6.47 -13.11 -34.43
C ALA A 16 5.47 -13.05 -33.25
N MET A 17 5.18 -11.82 -32.77
CA MET A 17 3.97 -11.50 -32.00
C MET A 17 3.12 -10.48 -32.78
N THR A 18 1.84 -10.80 -32.98
CA THR A 18 0.90 -9.98 -33.77
C THR A 18 0.06 -9.11 -32.83
N LEU A 19 0.26 -7.78 -32.87
CA LEU A 19 -0.58 -6.85 -32.12
C LEU A 19 -1.85 -6.55 -32.93
N PHE A 20 -2.99 -7.14 -32.53
CA PHE A 20 -4.28 -6.82 -33.13
C PHE A 20 -4.83 -5.51 -32.55
N ALA A 21 -4.78 -4.44 -33.34
CA ALA A 21 -5.55 -3.23 -33.04
C ALA A 21 -6.99 -3.42 -33.51
N PHE A 22 -7.95 -3.23 -32.60
CA PHE A 22 -9.35 -2.99 -32.95
C PHE A 22 -9.76 -1.65 -32.36
N ALA A 23 -10.19 -0.72 -33.21
CA ALA A 23 -10.69 0.57 -32.77
C ALA A 23 -12.18 0.46 -32.42
N THR A 24 -12.55 1.00 -31.26
CA THR A 24 -13.94 1.35 -30.94
C THR A 24 -14.03 2.86 -30.74
N THR A 25 -15.11 3.45 -31.24
CA THR A 25 -15.28 4.89 -31.38
C THR A 25 -15.59 5.58 -30.05
N ILE A 26 -14.95 6.73 -29.81
CA ILE A 26 -15.36 7.66 -28.76
C ILE A 26 -16.73 8.24 -29.17
N MET A 27 -17.75 8.01 -28.37
CA MET A 27 -18.92 8.88 -28.29
C MET A 27 -18.99 9.50 -26.90
N MET A 28 -19.01 10.82 -26.85
CA MET A 28 -19.19 11.57 -25.60
C MET A 28 -20.69 11.68 -25.29
N ALA A 29 -21.08 11.32 -24.08
CA ALA A 29 -22.37 11.64 -23.50
C ALA A 29 -22.18 11.99 -22.02
N ASN A 30 -22.79 13.08 -21.56
CA ASN A 30 -22.61 13.59 -20.21
C ASN A 30 -23.32 12.70 -19.18
N PRO A 31 -22.77 12.55 -17.95
CA PRO A 31 -23.54 12.03 -16.82
C PRO A 31 -24.61 13.05 -16.43
N VAL A 32 -25.87 12.78 -16.78
CA VAL A 32 -27.01 13.58 -16.32
C VAL A 32 -27.38 13.15 -14.90
N THR A 33 -27.35 14.08 -13.96
CA THR A 33 -27.85 13.87 -12.60
C THR A 33 -29.35 13.61 -12.62
N HIS A 34 -29.83 12.63 -11.86
CA HIS A 34 -31.26 12.46 -11.57
C HIS A 34 -31.48 12.52 -10.06
N ALA A 35 -32.42 13.38 -9.67
CA ALA A 35 -32.76 13.67 -8.28
C ALA A 35 -33.95 12.81 -7.81
N ALA A 36 -34.12 12.71 -6.50
CA ALA A 36 -35.31 12.11 -5.90
C ALA A 36 -36.54 13.02 -6.04
N VAL A 37 -37.71 12.41 -6.26
CA VAL A 37 -39.03 13.02 -5.98
C VAL A 37 -39.92 11.95 -5.35
N ASN A 38 -40.81 12.36 -4.44
CA ASN A 38 -41.70 11.47 -3.70
C ASN A 38 -42.84 10.91 -4.56
N GLU A 39 -43.39 9.77 -4.14
CA GLU A 39 -44.84 9.63 -3.95
C GLU A 39 -45.11 9.00 -2.57
N ALA A 40 -46.35 9.07 -2.08
CA ALA A 40 -46.67 8.85 -0.67
C ALA A 40 -47.90 7.97 -0.44
N ALA A 41 -47.87 7.30 0.73
CA ALA A 41 -49.01 6.77 1.48
C ALA A 41 -49.94 5.73 0.81
N ASN A 42 -49.96 4.53 1.41
CA ASN A 42 -51.19 4.10 2.07
C ASN A 42 -50.93 3.31 3.35
N SER A 43 -51.98 3.21 4.18
CA SER A 43 -52.10 2.48 5.46
C SER A 43 -51.87 0.95 5.31
N VAL A 44 -51.64 0.14 6.36
CA VAL A 44 -52.28 0.05 7.68
C VAL A 44 -51.30 -0.45 8.76
N ALA A 45 -51.53 -0.09 10.03
CA ALA A 45 -50.80 -0.58 11.21
C ALA A 45 -51.66 -1.50 12.10
N PRO A 46 -51.05 -2.36 12.93
CA PRO A 46 -51.66 -2.86 14.17
C PRO A 46 -51.06 -2.16 15.42
N GLN A 47 -51.87 -2.01 16.47
CA GLN A 47 -51.48 -1.37 17.73
C GLN A 47 -51.08 -2.38 18.81
N SER A 48 -50.10 -2.02 19.64
CA SER A 48 -50.08 -2.35 21.07
C SER A 48 -49.34 -1.22 21.82
N ALA A 49 -50.08 -0.31 22.45
CA ALA A 49 -50.54 -0.43 23.84
C ALA A 49 -49.42 -0.18 24.87
N ALA A 50 -49.07 1.10 25.04
CA ALA A 50 -48.23 1.54 26.16
C ALA A 50 -49.01 1.46 27.49
N VAL A 51 -48.29 1.19 28.59
CA VAL A 51 -48.85 1.21 29.96
C VAL A 51 -48.05 2.20 30.80
N SER A 52 -48.72 3.19 31.38
CA SER A 52 -48.14 4.15 32.32
C SER A 52 -49.22 4.71 33.25
N PRO A 53 -49.09 4.54 34.58
CA PRO A 53 -49.77 5.36 35.58
C PRO A 53 -48.87 6.52 36.02
N ALA A 54 -49.45 7.68 36.34
CA ALA A 54 -48.70 8.86 36.80
C ALA A 54 -49.28 9.45 38.09
N SER A 55 -48.41 9.67 39.09
CA SER A 55 -48.59 10.56 40.26
C SER A 55 -47.23 10.65 40.98
N ALA A 56 -46.50 11.77 41.07
CA ALA A 56 -46.82 13.15 41.48
C ALA A 56 -46.88 13.36 43.01
N ALA A 57 -45.75 13.78 43.63
CA ALA A 57 -45.66 14.80 44.70
C ALA A 57 -44.22 15.04 45.21
N ALA A 58 -44.00 16.23 45.79
CA ALA A 58 -42.97 16.59 46.79
C ALA A 58 -41.45 16.57 46.42
N SER A 59 -40.92 17.74 46.08
CA SER A 59 -39.54 18.20 46.39
C SER A 59 -39.48 18.71 47.88
N PRO A 60 -38.36 19.19 48.49
CA PRO A 60 -37.35 20.10 47.90
C PRO A 60 -35.86 19.98 48.38
N ALA A 61 -35.04 20.87 47.81
CA ALA A 61 -33.73 21.35 48.27
C ALA A 61 -32.52 20.38 48.12
N ASN A 62 -31.27 20.86 47.97
CA ASN A 62 -30.81 22.26 47.97
C ASN A 62 -29.68 22.53 46.94
N SER A 63 -29.78 23.62 46.18
CA SER A 63 -28.65 24.20 45.44
C SER A 63 -28.82 25.71 45.24
N GLN A 64 -27.88 26.47 45.80
CA GLN A 64 -27.73 27.93 45.81
C GLN A 64 -26.22 28.20 46.03
N GLU A 65 -25.55 29.22 45.49
CA GLU A 65 -25.96 30.50 44.87
C GLU A 65 -25.25 30.72 43.50
N ARG A 66 -25.83 31.42 42.49
CA ARG A 66 -25.96 32.90 42.26
C ARG A 66 -24.58 33.58 42.01
N THR A 67 -24.36 34.53 41.08
CA THR A 67 -25.17 35.52 40.32
C THR A 67 -24.40 35.77 38.98
N ILE A 68 -24.91 35.96 37.75
CA ILE A 68 -25.84 36.97 37.17
C ILE A 68 -25.35 38.42 37.50
N VAL A 69 -25.35 39.48 36.67
CA VAL A 69 -25.94 39.87 35.36
C VAL A 69 -24.78 40.43 34.46
N THR A 70 -24.90 40.99 33.23
CA THR A 70 -26.00 41.55 32.40
C THR A 70 -25.99 41.05 30.93
N THR A 71 -27.04 41.42 30.21
CA THR A 71 -27.30 41.37 28.74
C THR A 71 -28.33 42.49 28.42
N PRO A 72 -28.87 42.70 27.19
CA PRO A 72 -28.52 42.18 25.84
C PRO A 72 -27.90 43.34 24.98
N THR A 73 -28.05 43.60 23.66
CA THR A 73 -28.94 43.20 22.52
C THR A 73 -28.25 43.37 21.15
N HIS A 74 -28.69 42.58 20.15
CA HIS A 74 -28.91 42.83 18.70
C HIS A 74 -28.12 43.91 17.90
N ALA A 75 -27.77 43.73 16.62
CA ALA A 75 -28.22 42.77 15.60
C ALA A 75 -27.14 42.42 14.54
N ALA A 76 -27.47 41.45 13.68
CA ALA A 76 -26.88 41.16 12.37
C ALA A 76 -28.02 41.23 11.30
N PRO A 77 -27.79 41.10 9.97
CA PRO A 77 -26.54 40.82 9.25
C PRO A 77 -26.26 41.76 8.05
N GLU A 78 -25.15 41.56 7.34
CA GLU A 78 -25.11 41.49 5.86
C GLU A 78 -23.74 40.97 5.35
N ALA A 79 -23.65 40.59 4.07
CA ALA A 79 -22.45 40.02 3.45
C ALA A 79 -22.38 40.26 1.92
N SER A 80 -21.20 40.01 1.33
CA SER A 80 -20.84 39.99 -0.11
C SER A 80 -20.15 41.24 -0.71
N SER A 81 -19.52 41.05 -1.89
CA SER A 81 -18.47 41.87 -2.55
C SER A 81 -17.12 41.88 -1.81
N ALA A 82 -16.01 41.25 -2.23
CA ALA A 82 -15.47 40.73 -3.52
C ALA A 82 -14.47 41.67 -4.25
N SER A 83 -13.18 41.33 -4.10
CA SER A 83 -12.11 41.43 -5.11
C SER A 83 -11.92 42.76 -5.88
N THR A 84 -11.31 43.76 -5.22
CA THR A 84 -10.39 44.74 -5.85
C THR A 84 -9.53 45.35 -4.73
N ALA A 85 -8.24 45.69 -4.89
CA ALA A 85 -7.38 45.66 -6.08
C ALA A 85 -5.97 45.17 -5.74
N SER A 86 -5.49 44.11 -6.43
CA SER A 86 -4.06 43.75 -6.48
C SER A 86 -3.49 44.16 -7.85
N GLN A 87 -3.52 45.47 -8.12
CA GLN A 87 -3.21 46.05 -9.44
C GLN A 87 -2.95 47.57 -9.39
N SER A 88 -1.98 48.02 -8.58
CA SER A 88 -1.47 49.42 -8.62
C SER A 88 -0.05 49.57 -8.04
N ALA A 89 0.86 48.67 -8.41
CA ALA A 89 2.28 48.74 -8.05
C ALA A 89 3.16 48.91 -9.30
N THR A 90 3.04 50.05 -10.01
CA THR A 90 3.89 50.43 -11.16
C THR A 90 3.79 51.91 -11.57
N SER A 91 3.77 52.85 -10.62
CA SER A 91 3.79 54.30 -10.93
C SER A 91 4.65 55.11 -9.94
N ASN A 92 5.35 56.13 -10.45
CA ASN A 92 5.98 57.22 -9.70
C ASN A 92 7.25 56.89 -8.86
N VAL A 93 8.23 56.21 -9.45
CA VAL A 93 9.61 56.10 -8.91
C VAL A 93 10.54 57.24 -9.42
N SER A 94 10.08 58.05 -10.37
CA SER A 94 10.96 58.75 -11.32
C SER A 94 10.97 60.30 -11.28
N SER A 95 10.55 60.95 -10.18
CA SER A 95 10.46 62.43 -10.14
C SER A 95 10.59 63.12 -8.76
N ALA A 96 11.61 62.77 -7.96
CA ALA A 96 11.93 63.55 -6.73
C ALA A 96 13.43 63.69 -6.36
N SER A 97 14.35 62.91 -6.93
CA SER A 97 15.80 62.97 -6.67
C SER A 97 16.52 64.20 -7.27
N ALA A 98 15.79 65.30 -7.48
CA ALA A 98 16.23 66.50 -8.19
C ALA A 98 16.04 67.81 -7.39
N SER A 99 15.95 67.74 -6.05
CA SER A 99 16.15 68.88 -5.14
C SER A 99 16.62 68.43 -3.77
N ALA A 100 17.85 67.90 -3.73
CA ALA A 100 18.60 67.56 -2.52
C ALA A 100 19.04 68.83 -1.74
N ARG A 101 18.06 69.64 -1.33
CA ARG A 101 18.19 70.93 -0.60
C ARG A 101 16.92 71.14 0.25
N HIS A 102 16.55 70.22 1.14
CA HIS A 102 17.41 69.24 1.82
C HIS A 102 16.90 67.80 1.54
N SER A 103 17.74 66.78 1.35
CA SER A 103 19.22 66.79 1.35
C SER A 103 19.84 65.67 0.49
N VAL A 104 21.17 65.73 0.42
CA VAL A 104 22.21 64.75 0.08
C VAL A 104 21.81 63.25 0.20
N SER A 105 22.22 62.28 -0.65
CA SER A 105 22.66 62.29 -2.07
C SER A 105 22.84 60.86 -2.68
N THR A 106 22.57 60.72 -3.99
CA THR A 106 23.19 59.88 -5.09
C THR A 106 24.50 59.05 -4.88
N PRO A 107 24.95 58.15 -5.82
CA PRO A 107 24.27 57.20 -6.74
C PRO A 107 25.01 55.86 -7.15
N ALA A 108 24.24 54.85 -7.62
CA ALA A 108 24.45 53.90 -8.76
C ALA A 108 25.79 53.19 -9.17
N VAL A 109 25.75 51.83 -9.12
CA VAL A 109 26.08 50.81 -10.18
C VAL A 109 27.54 50.58 -10.71
N ALA A 110 28.07 49.34 -10.56
CA ALA A 110 28.58 48.49 -11.68
C ALA A 110 29.19 47.08 -11.32
N THR A 111 28.76 46.04 -12.08
CA THR A 111 29.50 44.80 -12.49
C THR A 111 30.04 43.74 -11.49
N SER A 112 30.18 42.51 -12.00
CA SER A 112 30.56 41.29 -11.28
C SER A 112 32.07 41.15 -10.99
N ALA A 113 32.40 40.66 -9.79
CA ALA A 113 33.71 40.10 -9.47
C ALA A 113 33.56 38.87 -8.55
N HIS A 114 34.59 38.01 -8.51
CA HIS A 114 34.64 36.84 -7.64
C HIS A 114 34.86 37.21 -6.16
N VAL A 115 34.63 36.21 -5.29
CA VAL A 115 34.71 36.24 -3.82
C VAL A 115 33.53 37.01 -3.20
N TYR A 116 32.88 36.47 -2.15
CA TYR A 116 31.60 36.94 -1.63
C TYR A 116 31.68 38.33 -0.98
N ALA A 117 31.64 39.39 -1.78
CA ALA A 117 31.13 40.69 -1.36
C ALA A 117 29.63 40.59 -1.04
N ALA A 118 29.13 41.47 -0.18
CA ALA A 118 27.79 41.37 0.41
C ALA A 118 26.63 41.79 -0.54
N THR A 119 26.34 40.98 -1.56
CA THR A 119 25.16 41.16 -2.44
C THR A 119 23.86 40.65 -1.80
N LEU A 120 23.51 41.18 -0.62
CA LEU A 120 22.31 40.84 0.15
C LEU A 120 21.39 42.05 0.35
N ALA A 121 21.00 42.68 -0.76
CA ALA A 121 20.03 43.77 -0.81
C ALA A 121 18.64 43.26 -1.23
N ASP A 122 17.95 42.58 -0.31
CA ASP A 122 16.51 42.32 -0.45
C ASP A 122 15.75 43.57 0.02
N ALA A 123 15.22 44.35 -0.91
CA ALA A 123 14.65 45.68 -0.63
C ALA A 123 13.26 45.65 0.06
N GLN A 124 12.96 44.58 0.80
CA GLN A 124 11.73 44.37 1.56
C GLN A 124 11.93 43.72 2.94
N ASP A 125 13.17 43.48 3.39
CA ASP A 125 13.43 43.07 4.78
C ASP A 125 13.29 44.28 5.73
N PRO A 126 12.28 44.30 6.64
CA PRO A 126 12.01 45.46 7.48
C PRO A 126 12.94 45.56 8.70
N TYR A 127 13.87 44.61 8.89
CA TYR A 127 14.78 44.56 10.04
C TYR A 127 16.24 44.89 9.65
N GLN A 128 16.44 45.57 8.52
CA GLN A 128 17.77 45.99 8.08
C GLN A 128 18.34 47.11 8.95
N ASN A 129 19.58 46.90 9.40
CA ASN A 129 20.35 47.85 10.19
C ASN A 129 21.35 48.61 9.31
N VAL A 130 21.59 49.87 9.64
CA VAL A 130 22.52 50.76 8.93
C VAL A 130 23.22 51.66 9.94
N ILE A 131 24.51 51.94 9.72
CA ILE A 131 25.25 52.95 10.48
C ILE A 131 25.20 54.27 9.70
N GLN A 132 24.72 55.33 10.36
CA GLN A 132 24.63 56.69 9.84
C GLN A 132 25.94 57.43 10.07
N LEU A 133 26.46 58.11 9.05
CA LEU A 133 27.74 58.83 9.14
C LEU A 133 27.50 60.34 9.40
N PRO A 134 28.24 60.96 10.33
CA PRO A 134 28.16 62.40 10.58
C PRO A 134 28.78 63.20 9.42
N ALA A 135 28.29 64.43 9.23
CA ALA A 135 28.56 65.19 8.01
C ALA A 135 30.04 65.56 7.84
N GLY A 136 30.66 65.10 6.75
CA GLY A 136 32.07 65.37 6.44
C GLY A 136 33.09 64.46 7.15
N TRP A 137 32.65 63.42 7.88
CA TRP A 137 33.51 62.40 8.49
C TRP A 137 34.25 61.56 7.44
N VAL A 138 33.56 61.18 6.36
CA VAL A 138 34.18 60.55 5.18
C VAL A 138 35.27 61.45 4.57
N ASP A 139 35.05 62.77 4.54
CA ASP A 139 36.02 63.75 4.05
C ASP A 139 37.13 64.07 5.08
N ALA A 140 37.07 63.52 6.29
CA ALA A 140 38.17 63.55 7.26
C ALA A 140 39.10 62.35 7.10
N LEU A 141 38.55 61.16 6.85
CA LEU A 141 39.34 59.93 6.69
C LEU A 141 39.91 59.72 5.27
N ARG A 142 39.30 60.28 4.22
CA ARG A 142 39.77 60.06 2.84
C ARG A 142 41.26 60.42 2.56
N PRO A 143 41.89 61.41 3.22
CA PRO A 143 43.32 61.71 3.04
C PRO A 143 44.29 60.76 3.79
N VAL A 144 43.80 59.87 4.65
CA VAL A 144 44.62 58.92 5.42
C VAL A 144 45.09 57.81 4.49
N HIS A 145 46.39 57.65 4.29
CA HIS A 145 46.98 56.66 3.37
C HIS A 145 48.19 55.91 3.98
N GLY A 146 48.27 55.83 5.30
CA GLY A 146 49.22 54.96 5.99
C GLY A 146 49.16 55.03 7.52
N TRP A 147 49.97 54.20 8.17
CA TRP A 147 50.13 54.16 9.64
C TRP A 147 50.71 55.44 10.24
N GLY A 148 51.29 56.35 9.44
CA GLY A 148 51.77 57.64 9.95
C GLY A 148 50.65 58.65 10.18
N ASP A 149 49.68 58.70 9.27
CA ASP A 149 48.70 59.78 9.17
C ASP A 149 47.65 59.73 10.29
N ILE A 150 47.39 58.54 10.84
CA ILE A 150 46.43 58.33 11.96
C ILE A 150 46.89 59.00 13.26
N TYR A 151 48.18 59.35 13.37
CA TYR A 151 48.75 60.10 14.49
C TYR A 151 48.76 61.63 14.27
N ASP A 152 48.21 62.13 13.16
CA ASP A 152 48.06 63.58 12.94
C ASP A 152 47.06 64.17 13.95
N ALA A 153 47.48 65.24 14.63
CA ALA A 153 46.73 65.83 15.73
C ALA A 153 45.51 66.65 15.26
N ASP A 154 45.58 67.30 14.09
CA ASP A 154 44.48 68.09 13.54
C ASP A 154 43.40 67.16 12.95
N LEU A 155 43.82 66.05 12.32
CA LEU A 155 42.93 64.95 11.95
C LEU A 155 42.25 64.34 13.17
N SER A 156 43.03 63.94 14.19
CA SER A 156 42.49 63.28 15.39
C SER A 156 41.49 64.17 16.14
N ALA A 157 41.77 65.47 16.27
CA ALA A 157 40.84 66.44 16.82
C ALA A 157 39.55 66.57 16.00
N ARG A 158 39.66 66.58 14.66
CA ARG A 158 38.50 66.62 13.75
C ARG A 158 37.67 65.34 13.80
N LEU A 159 38.30 64.16 13.92
CA LEU A 159 37.61 62.89 14.10
C LEU A 159 36.90 62.81 15.46
N THR A 160 37.51 63.33 16.53
CA THR A 160 36.88 63.41 17.86
C THR A 160 35.60 64.27 17.81
N GLN A 161 35.65 65.42 17.13
CA GLN A 161 34.48 66.30 17.02
C GLN A 161 33.34 65.65 16.21
N LEU A 162 33.67 64.98 15.11
CA LEU A 162 32.66 64.32 14.26
C LEU A 162 32.15 63.02 14.88
N GLY A 163 33.00 62.31 15.64
CA GLY A 163 32.66 61.09 16.36
C GLY A 163 31.48 61.27 17.31
N GLN A 164 31.49 62.34 18.11
CA GLN A 164 30.38 62.67 19.04
C GLN A 164 29.02 62.81 18.35
N GLU A 165 28.99 63.26 17.08
CA GLU A 165 27.77 63.30 16.28
C GLU A 165 27.41 61.90 15.71
N GLY A 166 28.41 61.11 15.31
CA GLY A 166 28.24 59.73 14.84
C GLY A 166 27.73 58.78 15.92
N GLU A 167 28.26 58.88 17.14
CA GLU A 167 27.72 58.20 18.33
C GLU A 167 26.23 58.57 18.52
N ALA A 168 25.93 59.87 18.58
CA ALA A 168 24.57 60.36 18.84
C ALA A 168 23.54 59.95 17.76
N LEU A 169 23.98 59.76 16.52
CA LEU A 169 23.15 59.29 15.41
C LEU A 169 22.81 57.78 15.50
N ASN A 170 23.67 56.96 16.11
CA ASN A 170 23.57 55.49 16.06
C ASN A 170 23.36 54.80 17.42
N ALA A 171 23.73 55.43 18.54
CA ALA A 171 23.61 54.85 19.87
C ALA A 171 22.15 54.43 20.17
N GLY A 172 21.97 53.13 20.44
CA GLY A 172 20.65 52.54 20.68
C GLY A 172 19.68 52.65 19.50
N LYS A 173 20.18 52.60 18.25
CA LYS A 173 19.35 52.57 17.02
C LYS A 173 19.23 51.19 16.35
N TYR A 174 19.85 50.15 16.92
CA TYR A 174 19.75 48.80 16.39
C TYR A 174 18.27 48.36 16.26
N ILE A 175 17.91 47.92 15.06
CA ILE A 175 16.60 47.39 14.71
C ILE A 175 16.65 45.89 14.90
N HIS A 176 16.12 45.43 16.04
CA HIS A 176 16.04 44.00 16.37
C HIS A 176 15.26 43.21 15.31
N ASN A 177 15.80 42.06 14.90
CA ASN A 177 15.12 41.12 14.00
C ASN A 177 14.50 39.98 14.83
N PRO A 178 13.16 39.87 14.92
CA PRO A 178 12.51 38.79 15.67
C PRO A 178 12.93 37.37 15.23
N ASN A 179 13.34 37.20 13.98
CA ASN A 179 13.80 35.91 13.44
C ASN A 179 15.23 35.55 13.86
N ASP A 180 16.02 36.51 14.37
CA ASP A 180 17.40 36.29 14.86
C ASP A 180 17.49 36.00 16.36
N ASN A 181 16.36 35.99 17.07
CA ASN A 181 16.32 35.83 18.54
C ASN A 181 16.52 34.38 19.04
N TYR A 182 17.12 33.51 18.23
CA TYR A 182 17.54 32.15 18.64
C TYR A 182 18.89 32.20 19.38
N MET A 183 19.09 31.25 20.29
CA MET A 183 20.29 31.17 21.12
C MET A 183 21.52 30.65 20.36
N VAL A 184 22.65 31.31 20.62
CA VAL A 184 24.01 30.98 20.21
C VAL A 184 24.69 30.32 21.41
N TYR A 185 24.98 29.02 21.30
CA TYR A 185 25.68 28.29 22.35
C TYR A 185 27.12 28.08 21.94
N TYR A 186 27.99 28.09 22.94
CA TYR A 186 29.42 27.93 22.76
C TYR A 186 29.81 26.46 22.88
N ASN A 187 30.93 26.15 22.24
CA ASN A 187 31.54 24.84 22.14
C ASN A 187 32.42 24.59 23.37
N ALA A 188 32.89 23.35 23.56
CA ALA A 188 33.80 23.04 24.68
C ALA A 188 35.19 23.71 24.56
N ASP A 189 35.55 24.16 23.35
CA ASP A 189 36.73 24.96 23.03
C ASP A 189 36.43 26.48 22.94
N GLY A 190 35.19 26.89 23.22
CA GLY A 190 34.81 28.29 23.34
C GLY A 190 34.56 29.06 22.03
N SER A 191 34.55 28.41 20.86
CA SER A 191 33.94 28.99 19.66
C SER A 191 32.43 28.71 19.59
N ILE A 192 31.76 29.12 18.51
CA ILE A 192 30.36 28.78 18.20
C ILE A 192 30.32 27.93 16.91
N ASP A 193 29.15 27.63 16.33
CA ASP A 193 29.12 26.95 15.02
C ASP A 193 29.48 27.90 13.88
N LYS A 194 30.18 27.37 12.87
CA LYS A 194 30.63 28.14 11.69
C LYS A 194 29.45 28.74 10.89
N ARG A 195 28.24 28.15 10.94
CA ARG A 195 27.04 28.74 10.31
C ARG A 195 26.47 29.91 11.14
N GLN A 196 26.71 29.97 12.46
CA GLN A 196 26.45 31.19 13.25
C GLN A 196 27.50 32.27 12.98
N ILE A 197 28.80 31.93 12.96
CA ILE A 197 29.89 32.87 12.60
C ILE A 197 29.60 33.50 11.23
N LEU A 198 29.22 32.70 10.23
CA LEU A 198 28.85 33.18 8.90
C LEU A 198 27.67 34.17 8.93
N ILE A 199 26.61 33.89 9.70
CA ILE A 199 25.40 34.73 9.76
C ILE A 199 25.62 36.03 10.55
N LEU A 200 26.54 36.05 11.51
CA LEU A 200 27.02 37.28 12.16
C LEU A 200 27.91 38.09 11.22
N THR A 201 28.89 37.44 10.57
CA THR A 201 29.81 38.08 9.61
C THR A 201 29.04 38.72 8.44
N GLN A 202 28.06 38.01 7.87
CA GLN A 202 27.19 38.54 6.82
C GLN A 202 26.37 39.76 7.24
N TYR A 203 26.00 39.86 8.52
CA TYR A 203 25.33 41.04 9.06
C TYR A 203 26.31 42.21 9.18
N VAL A 204 27.51 41.99 9.75
CA VAL A 204 28.53 43.04 9.92
C VAL A 204 29.00 43.61 8.58
N CYS A 205 29.20 42.77 7.56
CA CYS A 205 29.56 43.25 6.22
C CYS A 205 28.50 44.20 5.61
N ARG A 206 27.21 44.07 5.97
CA ARG A 206 26.16 45.01 5.53
C ARG A 206 26.29 46.38 6.21
N LEU A 207 26.80 46.45 7.43
CA LEU A 207 27.04 47.70 8.15
C LEU A 207 28.27 48.43 7.61
N LEU A 208 29.39 47.71 7.45
CA LEU A 208 30.69 48.32 7.15
C LEU A 208 30.92 48.61 5.66
N ASN A 209 30.40 47.79 4.73
CA ASN A 209 30.70 47.96 3.31
C ASN A 209 30.21 49.30 2.72
N PRO A 210 29.01 49.82 3.04
CA PRO A 210 28.59 51.16 2.58
C PRO A 210 29.54 52.29 3.03
N ILE A 211 30.18 52.14 4.19
CA ILE A 211 31.15 53.11 4.73
C ILE A 211 32.47 53.03 3.96
N ARG A 212 32.94 51.80 3.68
CA ARG A 212 34.14 51.53 2.88
C ARG A 212 33.98 52.05 1.45
N GLU A 213 32.83 51.81 0.83
CA GLU A 213 32.48 52.36 -0.49
C GLU A 213 32.49 53.90 -0.51
N ALA A 214 31.93 54.56 0.51
CA ALA A 214 31.91 56.03 0.60
C ALA A 214 33.31 56.66 0.70
N LEU A 215 34.28 55.93 1.28
CA LEU A 215 35.69 56.34 1.34
C LEU A 215 36.46 56.03 0.05
N GLY A 216 35.98 55.07 -0.76
CA GLY A 216 36.67 54.55 -1.95
C GLY A 216 37.54 53.32 -1.67
N ASN A 217 37.40 52.69 -0.50
CA ASN A 217 38.23 51.58 -0.04
C ASN A 217 37.63 50.22 -0.44
N PRO A 218 38.44 49.14 -0.58
CA PRO A 218 37.92 47.80 -0.90
C PRO A 218 36.92 47.30 0.16
N VAL A 219 35.72 46.93 -0.28
CA VAL A 219 34.69 46.32 0.57
C VAL A 219 35.14 44.99 1.16
N TYR A 220 34.67 44.68 2.37
CA TYR A 220 34.87 43.37 2.95
C TYR A 220 34.11 42.29 2.20
N LYS A 221 34.81 41.17 2.01
CA LYS A 221 34.28 39.92 1.48
C LYS A 221 34.32 38.83 2.55
N ILE A 222 33.67 37.70 2.29
CA ILE A 222 33.69 36.53 3.17
C ILE A 222 34.18 35.32 2.36
N ASN A 223 35.03 34.48 2.94
CA ASN A 223 35.36 33.17 2.39
C ASN A 223 35.40 32.12 3.54
N GLN A 224 35.64 30.84 3.21
CA GLN A 224 35.77 29.83 4.27
C GLN A 224 37.00 30.10 5.17
N GLY A 225 38.07 30.68 4.61
CA GLY A 225 39.27 31.08 5.32
C GLY A 225 39.01 32.07 6.46
N SER A 226 38.26 33.15 6.22
CA SER A 226 37.96 34.17 7.23
C SER A 226 37.02 33.66 8.32
N ILE A 227 36.03 32.82 7.97
CA ILE A 227 35.16 32.13 8.94
C ILE A 227 35.95 31.13 9.79
N ASP A 228 36.93 30.44 9.21
CA ASP A 228 37.78 29.50 9.92
C ASP A 228 38.83 30.19 10.78
N ILE A 229 39.43 31.29 10.32
CA ILE A 229 40.32 32.14 11.11
C ILE A 229 39.58 32.69 12.32
N ALA A 230 38.42 33.33 12.15
CA ALA A 230 37.64 33.85 13.28
C ALA A 230 37.23 32.74 14.27
N ASN A 231 36.92 31.53 13.78
CA ASN A 231 36.66 30.37 14.62
C ASN A 231 37.89 29.91 15.43
N GLU A 232 39.07 29.83 14.82
CA GLU A 232 40.30 29.41 15.52
C GLU A 232 40.91 30.55 16.38
N VAL A 233 40.67 31.82 16.05
CA VAL A 233 40.99 32.99 16.89
C VAL A 233 40.18 32.92 18.18
N ALA A 234 38.85 32.76 18.09
CA ALA A 234 37.99 32.61 19.26
C ALA A 234 38.43 31.43 20.17
N LYS A 235 38.71 30.25 19.60
CA LYS A 235 39.28 29.13 20.38
C LYS A 235 40.64 29.46 20.99
N GLY A 236 41.49 30.17 20.26
CA GLY A 236 42.80 30.60 20.71
C GLY A 236 42.72 31.45 21.97
N TYR A 237 41.98 32.55 21.90
CA TYR A 237 41.79 33.45 23.03
C TYR A 237 41.17 32.73 24.24
N VAL A 238 40.20 31.82 24.05
CA VAL A 238 39.67 30.97 25.15
C VAL A 238 40.74 30.04 25.73
N LYS A 239 41.48 29.33 24.87
CA LYS A 239 42.51 28.36 25.26
C LYS A 239 43.67 29.00 26.05
N ASP A 240 44.07 30.20 25.65
CA ASP A 240 45.15 30.97 26.28
C ASP A 240 44.63 31.90 27.41
N ASN A 241 43.31 31.90 27.65
CA ASN A 241 42.57 32.65 28.66
C ASN A 241 42.81 34.18 28.57
N TRP A 242 42.59 34.72 27.37
CA TRP A 242 42.90 36.09 26.98
C TRP A 242 41.66 37.00 26.90
N SER A 243 41.10 37.41 28.04
CA SER A 243 39.99 38.38 28.06
C SER A 243 40.50 39.82 27.90
N LEU A 244 39.98 40.57 26.91
CA LEU A 244 40.37 41.96 26.63
C LEU A 244 40.12 42.88 27.84
N LEU A 245 39.05 42.64 28.61
CA LEU A 245 38.71 43.42 29.82
C LEU A 245 39.81 43.34 30.90
N ILE A 246 40.60 42.26 30.91
CA ILE A 246 41.70 42.03 31.86
C ILE A 246 43.06 42.38 31.24
N ARG A 247 43.29 41.98 29.97
CA ARG A 247 44.58 42.11 29.28
C ARG A 247 44.81 43.48 28.64
N ARG A 248 43.73 44.13 28.15
CA ARG A 248 43.73 45.41 27.42
C ARG A 248 44.70 45.45 26.23
N ALA A 249 44.87 44.32 25.56
CA ALA A 249 45.71 44.13 24.38
C ALA A 249 45.24 42.89 23.60
N HIS A 250 45.61 42.78 22.33
CA HIS A 250 45.45 41.58 21.51
C HIS A 250 46.41 40.46 21.95
N ASP A 251 46.05 39.21 21.71
CA ASP A 251 46.97 38.07 21.79
C ASP A 251 47.78 37.99 20.48
N MET A 252 48.80 38.83 20.39
CA MET A 252 49.63 38.93 19.18
C MET A 252 50.37 37.63 18.85
N ASP A 253 50.73 36.83 19.85
CA ASP A 253 51.37 35.51 19.64
C ASP A 253 50.36 34.52 19.01
N ARG A 254 49.11 34.51 19.48
CA ARG A 254 48.02 33.72 18.89
C ARG A 254 47.68 34.16 17.47
N LEU A 255 47.52 35.47 17.24
CA LEU A 255 47.22 36.03 15.92
C LEU A 255 48.36 35.78 14.92
N GLN A 256 49.63 35.97 15.34
CA GLN A 256 50.80 35.68 14.51
C GLN A 256 50.92 34.17 14.22
N ALA A 257 50.58 33.29 15.17
CA ALA A 257 50.57 31.85 14.93
C ALA A 257 49.50 31.43 13.92
N ILE A 258 48.27 31.96 14.04
CA ILE A 258 47.18 31.69 13.09
C ILE A 258 47.51 32.27 11.71
N GLY A 259 47.98 33.52 11.64
CA GLY A 259 48.38 34.15 10.38
C GLY A 259 49.51 33.41 9.66
N ASN A 260 50.52 32.92 10.39
CA ASN A 260 51.58 32.09 9.80
C ASN A 260 51.09 30.72 9.30
N ASP A 261 50.10 30.11 9.97
CA ASP A 261 49.52 28.81 9.58
C ASP A 261 48.53 28.92 8.41
N TYR A 262 47.74 30.01 8.38
CA TYR A 262 46.81 30.32 7.29
C TYR A 262 47.45 31.04 6.10
N GLY A 263 48.65 31.60 6.29
CA GLY A 263 49.47 32.27 5.26
C GLY A 263 49.06 33.71 4.96
N VAL A 264 48.45 34.41 5.92
CA VAL A 264 47.96 35.80 5.77
C VAL A 264 48.31 36.64 6.98
N MET A 265 48.34 37.97 6.81
CA MET A 265 48.31 38.88 7.95
C MET A 265 46.87 38.96 8.46
N VAL A 266 46.60 38.32 9.60
CA VAL A 266 45.34 38.52 10.33
C VAL A 266 45.45 39.86 11.05
N SER A 267 44.76 40.89 10.55
CA SER A 267 44.44 42.05 11.37
C SER A 267 43.26 41.73 12.27
N GLU A 268 43.15 42.44 13.37
CA GLU A 268 42.03 42.28 14.29
C GLU A 268 41.63 43.64 14.82
N SER A 269 40.35 43.99 14.64
CA SER A 269 39.67 44.87 15.57
C SER A 269 38.94 44.00 16.60
N ILE A 270 38.97 44.36 17.88
CA ILE A 270 38.40 43.54 18.95
C ILE A 270 37.63 44.42 19.93
N SER A 271 36.41 44.01 20.25
CA SER A 271 35.63 44.61 21.34
C SER A 271 35.44 43.62 22.48
N GLY A 272 35.27 44.11 23.71
CA GLY A 272 35.13 43.28 24.91
C GLY A 272 34.11 43.86 25.87
N GLY A 273 33.27 43.01 26.45
CA GLY A 273 32.16 43.43 27.32
C GLY A 273 30.86 43.80 26.59
N TYR A 274 30.86 43.77 25.25
CA TYR A 274 29.66 43.88 24.41
C TYR A 274 28.93 42.55 24.26
N THR A 275 29.67 41.44 24.23
CA THR A 275 29.12 40.08 24.24
C THR A 275 29.21 39.50 25.64
N ASN A 276 28.26 38.63 26.01
CA ASN A 276 28.34 37.92 27.26
C ASN A 276 29.35 36.77 27.17
N ALA A 277 30.18 36.60 28.19
CA ALA A 277 31.13 35.49 28.30
C ALA A 277 30.43 34.16 28.58
N ALA A 278 30.95 33.07 28.01
CA ALA A 278 30.44 31.72 28.21
C ALA A 278 30.53 31.29 29.70
N PRO A 279 29.60 30.47 30.20
CA PRO A 279 28.50 29.78 29.49
C PRO A 279 27.25 30.64 29.26
N SER A 280 27.30 31.95 29.53
CA SER A 280 26.19 32.90 29.35
C SER A 280 25.92 33.12 27.86
N GLY A 281 25.08 32.26 27.28
CA GLY A 281 24.79 32.28 25.84
C GLY A 281 24.20 33.62 25.37
N ASN A 282 24.62 34.03 24.18
CA ASN A 282 24.05 35.19 23.48
C ASN A 282 22.90 34.70 22.57
N THR A 283 21.99 35.57 22.11
CA THR A 283 21.19 35.28 20.90
C THR A 283 21.91 35.82 19.68
N MET A 284 21.56 35.41 18.46
CA MET A 284 22.16 36.05 17.28
C MET A 284 21.73 37.51 17.17
N ASP A 285 20.48 37.85 17.51
CA ASP A 285 20.04 39.24 17.61
C ASP A 285 20.87 40.04 18.65
N HIS A 286 21.22 39.44 19.80
CA HIS A 286 22.16 40.06 20.74
C HIS A 286 23.58 40.20 20.16
N LEU A 287 24.11 39.19 19.46
CA LEU A 287 25.42 39.30 18.82
C LEU A 287 25.43 40.35 17.71
N LYS A 288 24.32 40.51 16.97
CA LYS A 288 24.15 41.53 15.93
C LYS A 288 23.99 42.94 16.53
N ASN A 289 23.32 43.08 17.67
CA ASN A 289 23.31 44.33 18.44
C ASN A 289 24.69 44.67 19.01
N ALA A 290 25.32 43.73 19.72
CA ALA A 290 26.68 43.88 20.25
C ALA A 290 27.70 44.21 19.15
N ALA A 291 27.50 43.64 17.95
CA ALA A 291 28.29 43.98 16.78
C ALA A 291 27.98 45.37 16.22
N TYR A 292 26.71 45.80 16.22
CA TYR A 292 26.32 47.15 15.83
C TYR A 292 26.91 48.21 16.76
N ASP A 293 26.62 48.12 18.06
CA ASP A 293 27.06 49.10 19.07
C ASP A 293 28.59 49.16 19.17
N SER A 294 29.30 48.01 19.19
CA SER A 294 30.76 48.06 19.25
C SER A 294 31.44 48.55 17.96
N ILE A 295 30.81 48.40 16.79
CA ILE A 295 31.29 49.06 15.57
C ILE A 295 31.04 50.58 15.65
N VAL A 296 29.90 51.03 16.19
CA VAL A 296 29.63 52.46 16.40
C VAL A 296 30.71 53.08 17.28
N ASP A 297 31.04 52.48 18.43
CA ASP A 297 32.15 52.91 19.28
C ASP A 297 33.49 52.86 18.54
N MET A 298 33.83 51.73 17.87
CA MET A 298 35.10 51.60 17.15
C MET A 298 35.23 52.52 15.92
N LEU A 299 34.16 53.12 15.41
CA LEU A 299 34.20 54.09 14.31
C LEU A 299 34.19 55.56 14.79
N PHE A 300 33.68 55.84 15.98
CA PHE A 300 33.39 57.20 16.42
C PHE A 300 34.03 57.58 17.77
N TYR A 301 34.31 56.62 18.65
CA TYR A 301 34.91 56.81 19.98
C TYR A 301 36.27 56.09 20.10
N ASP A 302 37.12 56.20 19.08
CA ASP A 302 38.35 55.40 18.95
C ASP A 302 39.67 56.19 19.14
N ALA A 303 39.57 57.42 19.67
CA ALA A 303 40.72 58.30 19.90
C ALA A 303 41.77 57.70 20.85
N ASP A 304 41.34 56.96 21.87
CA ASP A 304 42.22 56.27 22.84
C ASP A 304 43.01 55.11 22.19
N SER A 305 42.54 54.59 21.05
CA SER A 305 43.25 53.61 20.21
C SER A 305 44.05 54.27 19.07
N ALA A 306 44.20 55.60 19.08
CA ALA A 306 44.73 56.41 17.99
C ALA A 306 44.01 56.18 16.63
N TRP A 307 42.67 56.04 16.68
CA TRP A 307 41.83 55.70 15.52
C TRP A 307 42.19 54.38 14.84
N GLY A 308 42.77 53.46 15.63
CA GLY A 308 43.17 52.11 15.24
C GLY A 308 42.04 51.27 14.69
N HIS A 309 40.97 51.03 15.45
CA HIS A 309 39.83 50.23 14.97
C HIS A 309 39.06 50.97 13.87
N THR A 310 38.91 52.29 13.98
CA THR A 310 38.22 53.12 12.98
C THR A 310 38.86 52.92 11.61
N THR A 311 40.19 53.11 11.52
CA THR A 311 40.91 53.06 10.25
C THR A 311 41.16 51.65 9.73
N ASP A 312 40.93 50.62 10.54
CA ASP A 312 40.96 49.20 10.13
C ASP A 312 39.61 48.75 9.55
N LEU A 313 38.53 48.94 10.31
CA LEU A 313 37.17 48.54 9.95
C LEU A 313 36.69 49.25 8.67
N VAL A 314 37.18 50.46 8.40
CA VAL A 314 36.93 51.14 7.11
C VAL A 314 38.09 51.03 6.10
N GLY A 315 39.23 50.46 6.49
CA GLY A 315 40.38 50.20 5.63
C GLY A 315 41.20 51.43 5.21
N ALA A 316 41.00 52.60 5.83
CA ALA A 316 41.64 53.85 5.42
C ALA A 316 43.18 53.82 5.54
N ARG A 317 43.73 53.24 6.60
CA ARG A 317 45.19 53.24 6.85
C ARG A 317 46.00 52.24 6.01
N GLN A 318 45.36 51.44 5.16
CA GLN A 318 45.98 50.33 4.45
C GLN A 318 46.28 50.72 3.00
N SER A 319 47.55 51.01 2.68
CA SER A 319 47.98 51.24 1.30
C SER A 319 48.08 49.93 0.51
N ASP A 320 47.89 50.00 -0.81
CA ASP A 320 48.16 48.92 -1.77
C ASP A 320 47.38 47.60 -1.55
N VAL A 321 46.26 47.66 -0.81
CA VAL A 321 45.30 46.55 -0.66
C VAL A 321 44.34 46.51 -1.84
N THR A 322 44.26 45.37 -2.53
CA THR A 322 43.37 45.17 -3.70
C THR A 322 42.07 44.46 -3.34
N SER A 323 42.05 43.74 -2.22
CA SER A 323 40.98 42.85 -1.78
C SER A 323 41.06 42.69 -0.25
N SER A 324 39.93 42.52 0.43
CA SER A 324 39.90 42.43 1.90
C SER A 324 38.75 41.54 2.37
N TYR A 325 39.02 40.73 3.39
CA TYR A 325 38.10 39.75 3.92
C TYR A 325 37.78 40.05 5.39
N LEU A 326 36.64 39.54 5.86
CA LEU A 326 36.22 39.64 7.24
C LEU A 326 35.69 38.29 7.74
N GLY A 327 36.07 37.93 8.96
CA GLY A 327 35.41 36.95 9.80
C GLY A 327 35.01 37.58 11.13
N VAL A 328 33.78 37.34 11.59
CA VAL A 328 33.28 37.87 12.87
C VAL A 328 32.79 36.74 13.76
N ALA A 329 33.53 36.47 14.85
CA ALA A 329 33.19 35.48 15.86
C ALA A 329 33.30 36.07 17.27
N PRO A 330 32.32 35.84 18.16
CA PRO A 330 32.54 36.00 19.59
C PRO A 330 33.31 34.81 20.15
N ASP A 331 34.02 35.03 21.26
CA ASP A 331 34.66 33.95 22.02
C ASP A 331 33.91 33.64 23.32
N GLY A 332 34.39 32.61 24.03
CA GLY A 332 33.87 32.23 25.35
C GLY A 332 34.25 33.17 26.50
N LEU A 333 35.06 34.21 26.28
CA LEU A 333 35.52 35.16 27.32
C LEU A 333 34.80 36.52 27.28
N GLY A 334 33.86 36.70 26.35
CA GLY A 334 33.14 37.97 26.18
C GLY A 334 33.90 38.99 25.32
N ASN A 335 34.81 38.49 24.48
CA ASN A 335 35.38 39.23 23.37
C ASN A 335 34.48 39.06 22.12
N LEU A 336 34.59 39.98 21.17
CA LEU A 336 34.03 39.90 19.83
C LEU A 336 35.11 40.31 18.83
N HIS A 337 35.52 39.36 18.00
CA HIS A 337 36.65 39.48 17.10
C HIS A 337 36.17 39.86 15.69
N TYR A 338 36.82 40.85 15.11
CA TYR A 338 36.65 41.29 13.72
C TYR A 338 37.98 41.04 13.02
N ASN A 339 38.17 39.81 12.58
CA ASN A 339 39.41 39.39 11.95
C ASN A 339 39.35 39.81 10.48
N GLY A 340 40.23 40.76 10.13
CA GLY A 340 40.29 41.40 8.83
C GLY A 340 41.57 40.99 8.12
N GLU A 341 41.43 40.27 7.00
CA GLU A 341 42.57 39.81 6.21
C GLU A 341 42.72 40.67 4.94
N PRO A 342 43.70 41.61 4.88
CA PRO A 342 43.99 42.37 3.67
C PRO A 342 44.85 41.58 2.68
N GLU A 343 44.42 41.55 1.42
CA GLU A 343 45.12 40.95 0.29
C GLU A 343 45.88 42.06 -0.45
N THR A 344 47.21 42.04 -0.29
CA THR A 344 48.19 42.97 -0.87
C THR A 344 49.01 42.25 -1.94
N ASP A 345 49.60 42.99 -2.89
CA ASP A 345 50.49 42.45 -3.93
C ASP A 345 51.90 42.07 -3.37
N GLY A 346 51.91 41.22 -2.33
CA GLY A 346 53.12 40.70 -1.68
C GLY A 346 52.88 40.34 -0.21
N ILE A 347 52.99 39.06 0.14
CA ILE A 347 52.71 38.58 1.50
C ILE A 347 53.93 38.79 2.41
N TRP A 348 53.70 39.38 3.58
CA TRP A 348 54.67 39.57 4.64
C TRP A 348 54.64 38.41 5.65
N LYS A 349 55.80 37.87 6.02
CA LYS A 349 55.94 36.90 7.13
C LYS A 349 56.65 37.50 8.32
N TYR A 350 56.19 37.13 9.51
CA TYR A 350 56.68 37.64 10.78
C TYR A 350 57.73 36.68 11.35
N VAL A 351 59.00 37.10 11.36
CA VAL A 351 60.14 36.34 11.88
C VAL A 351 60.77 37.15 13.02
N LEU A 352 60.86 36.56 14.21
CA LEU A 352 61.48 37.20 15.37
C LEU A 352 63.01 37.10 15.30
N THR A 353 63.68 38.15 15.76
CA THR A 353 65.09 38.47 15.52
C THR A 353 65.85 38.74 16.82
N ASP A 354 67.14 38.42 16.87
CA ASP A 354 67.99 38.84 18.00
C ASP A 354 68.18 40.36 18.03
N ALA A 355 67.87 40.96 19.19
CA ALA A 355 68.04 42.37 19.56
C ALA A 355 67.15 43.42 18.84
N ASN A 356 65.92 43.59 19.37
CA ASN A 356 65.16 44.85 19.40
C ASN A 356 64.68 45.50 18.08
N GLN A 357 64.62 44.81 16.95
CA GLN A 357 63.86 45.26 15.78
C GLN A 357 63.12 44.11 15.07
N ASN A 358 61.81 43.98 15.31
CA ASN A 358 60.95 43.07 14.55
C ASN A 358 60.82 43.60 13.10
N ALA A 359 61.66 43.12 12.21
CA ALA A 359 61.69 43.51 10.80
C ALA A 359 60.85 42.54 9.94
N TYR A 360 59.82 43.07 9.28
CA TYR A 360 59.03 42.32 8.30
C TYR A 360 59.90 41.97 7.08
N ASN A 361 59.88 40.71 6.66
CA ASN A 361 60.52 40.26 5.42
C ASN A 361 59.47 39.66 4.48
N LEU A 362 59.61 39.98 3.19
CA LEU A 362 58.70 39.56 2.13
C LEU A 362 58.90 38.07 1.80
N VAL A 363 57.82 37.28 1.81
CA VAL A 363 57.86 35.86 1.41
C VAL A 363 56.67 35.55 0.51
N THR A 364 56.91 35.58 -0.79
CA THR A 364 55.90 35.31 -1.82
C THR A 364 55.64 33.81 -1.97
N ASP A 365 54.55 33.32 -1.39
CA ASP A 365 54.03 31.97 -1.62
C ASP A 365 52.49 32.02 -1.70
N SER A 366 51.92 31.56 -2.82
CA SER A 366 50.48 31.61 -3.11
C SER A 366 49.71 30.35 -2.66
N THR A 367 50.34 29.47 -1.88
CA THR A 367 49.76 28.17 -1.46
C THR A 367 49.21 28.20 -0.02
N THR A 368 48.53 29.28 0.34
CA THR A 368 48.09 29.59 1.71
C THR A 368 46.75 28.90 2.06
N LYS A 369 46.56 28.40 3.31
CA LYS A 369 45.29 27.74 3.69
C LYS A 369 44.08 28.67 3.55
N PHE A 370 44.31 29.97 3.67
CA PHE A 370 43.31 31.01 3.47
C PHE A 370 42.71 31.03 2.04
N ASN A 371 43.55 30.84 1.01
CA ASN A 371 43.14 30.85 -0.40
C ASN A 371 43.01 29.45 -1.04
N GLN A 372 43.31 28.37 -0.30
CA GLN A 372 43.18 26.99 -0.79
C GLN A 372 41.71 26.52 -0.82
N GLU A 373 41.14 26.38 -2.01
CA GLU A 373 39.91 25.62 -2.23
C GLU A 373 40.12 24.12 -1.94
N TYR A 374 40.05 23.71 -0.67
CA TYR A 374 40.03 22.31 -0.26
C TYR A 374 38.67 21.63 -0.54
N ASN A 375 38.29 21.59 -1.80
CA ASN A 375 37.17 20.80 -2.30
C ASN A 375 37.56 19.31 -2.41
N TYR A 376 37.73 18.62 -1.27
CA TYR A 376 37.74 17.16 -1.25
C TYR A 376 36.36 16.60 -0.88
N THR A 377 35.83 15.77 -1.77
CA THR A 377 34.50 15.17 -1.63
C THR A 377 34.46 14.13 -0.52
N TYR A 378 33.42 14.24 0.33
CA TYR A 378 32.75 13.17 1.08
C TYR A 378 33.32 11.75 0.92
N ASP A 379 33.81 11.20 2.03
CA ASP A 379 33.63 9.78 2.33
C ASP A 379 33.29 9.62 3.83
N VAL A 380 32.78 8.46 4.22
CA VAL A 380 32.13 8.23 5.52
C VAL A 380 33.11 7.87 6.65
N ASN A 381 32.76 8.30 7.87
CA ASN A 381 33.37 7.96 9.17
C ASN A 381 34.68 8.69 9.55
N ASP A 382 34.62 10.00 9.84
CA ASP A 382 35.02 10.46 11.19
C ASP A 382 34.44 11.84 11.59
N ASN A 383 34.19 12.00 12.90
CA ASN A 383 34.10 13.20 13.76
C ASN A 383 33.39 14.52 13.33
N TYR A 384 33.17 15.37 14.36
CA TYR A 384 32.57 16.73 14.32
C TYR A 384 31.08 16.77 13.96
N LEU A 385 30.13 16.94 14.88
CA LEU A 385 30.17 17.67 16.17
C LEU A 385 30.59 19.14 16.06
N ASN A 386 29.72 19.94 15.43
CA ASN A 386 29.02 20.93 16.25
C ASN A 386 27.56 21.15 15.78
N PRO A 387 26.58 21.38 16.69
CA PRO A 387 25.19 21.54 16.29
C PRO A 387 24.65 22.99 16.39
N ASN A 388 25.50 24.00 16.57
CA ASN A 388 25.09 25.39 16.83
C ASN A 388 24.64 26.23 15.62
N THR A 389 24.11 25.64 14.55
CA THR A 389 23.50 26.44 13.47
C THR A 389 22.31 27.26 14.01
N PRO A 390 21.97 28.44 13.42
CA PRO A 390 20.70 29.12 13.67
C PRO A 390 19.50 28.20 13.46
N ILE A 391 18.72 28.01 14.52
CA ILE A 391 17.55 27.15 14.51
C ILE A 391 16.31 28.02 14.76
N ALA A 392 15.47 28.15 13.74
CA ALA A 392 14.39 29.14 13.62
C ALA A 392 13.16 28.86 14.52
N LEU A 393 13.31 27.96 15.50
CA LEU A 393 12.23 27.35 16.29
C LEU A 393 11.10 26.77 15.41
N GLU A 394 11.44 26.37 14.19
CA GLU A 394 10.48 25.84 13.24
C GLU A 394 10.07 24.42 13.67
N ASN A 395 8.77 24.28 13.95
CA ASN A 395 8.10 23.03 14.27
C ASN A 395 7.12 22.73 13.12
N LYS A 396 7.51 21.83 12.22
CA LYS A 396 6.80 21.47 10.98
C LYS A 396 6.61 19.96 10.94
N ALA A 397 5.48 19.48 10.44
CA ALA A 397 5.26 18.05 10.29
C ALA A 397 4.23 17.75 9.20
N ASN A 398 4.22 16.51 8.70
CA ASN A 398 3.10 15.94 7.97
C ASN A 398 2.87 14.48 8.36
N LEU A 399 1.60 14.05 8.31
CA LEU A 399 1.22 12.65 8.37
C LEU A 399 0.96 12.18 6.93
N ASP A 400 1.90 11.44 6.35
CA ASP A 400 1.85 11.02 4.95
C ASP A 400 0.88 9.87 4.71
N SER A 401 0.73 8.96 5.69
CA SER A 401 -0.29 7.91 5.66
C SER A 401 -0.60 7.37 7.06
N TYR A 402 -1.80 6.81 7.20
CA TYR A 402 -2.17 5.96 8.33
C TYR A 402 -3.03 4.78 7.86
N ARG A 403 -2.87 3.62 8.48
CA ARG A 403 -3.69 2.42 8.25
C ARG A 403 -3.79 1.57 9.52
N LEU A 404 -4.87 0.80 9.66
CA LEU A 404 -4.97 -0.22 10.70
C LEU A 404 -4.39 -1.55 10.22
N LEU A 405 -3.86 -2.33 11.16
CA LEU A 405 -3.40 -3.69 10.97
C LEU A 405 -3.91 -4.55 12.15
N PRO A 406 -4.17 -5.86 11.93
CA PRO A 406 -4.58 -6.76 13.00
C PRO A 406 -3.47 -6.93 14.04
N SER A 407 -3.88 -7.19 15.29
CA SER A 407 -3.02 -7.47 16.43
C SER A 407 -3.09 -8.94 16.82
N THR A 408 -2.05 -9.47 17.47
CA THR A 408 -2.09 -10.78 18.15
C THR A 408 -2.87 -10.75 19.47
N ASN A 409 -3.17 -9.56 20.00
CA ASN A 409 -4.04 -9.34 21.16
C ASN A 409 -5.33 -8.66 20.71
N SER A 410 -6.46 -9.37 20.80
CA SER A 410 -7.79 -8.95 20.33
C SER A 410 -8.35 -7.67 20.98
N ASN A 411 -7.77 -7.23 22.09
CA ASN A 411 -8.12 -5.95 22.73
C ASN A 411 -7.49 -4.73 22.06
N TYR A 412 -6.59 -4.93 21.09
CA TYR A 412 -5.86 -3.85 20.41
C TYR A 412 -5.93 -3.99 18.88
N ALA A 413 -5.85 -2.86 18.18
CA ALA A 413 -5.45 -2.78 16.79
C ALA A 413 -4.06 -2.12 16.69
N ILE A 414 -3.33 -2.38 15.62
CA ILE A 414 -2.06 -1.68 15.36
C ILE A 414 -2.34 -0.55 14.38
N LEU A 415 -2.36 0.69 14.88
CA LEU A 415 -2.36 1.89 14.06
C LEU A 415 -0.96 2.09 13.48
N LYS A 416 -0.78 1.78 12.20
CA LYS A 416 0.47 2.06 11.49
C LYS A 416 0.40 3.46 10.88
N VAL A 417 1.36 4.30 11.25
CA VAL A 417 1.48 5.71 10.82
C VAL A 417 2.84 5.97 10.19
N SER A 418 2.85 6.73 9.10
CA SER A 418 4.07 7.22 8.45
C SER A 418 3.98 8.70 8.19
N GLY A 419 5.08 9.42 8.39
CA GLY A 419 5.10 10.88 8.26
C GLY A 419 6.48 11.44 8.52
N TRP A 420 6.51 12.71 8.89
CA TRP A 420 7.72 13.40 9.35
C TRP A 420 7.39 14.50 10.34
N HIS A 421 8.33 14.78 11.24
CA HIS A 421 8.29 15.86 12.22
C HIS A 421 9.67 16.53 12.27
N ALA A 422 9.80 17.68 11.60
CA ALA A 422 10.98 18.51 11.65
C ALA A 422 10.78 19.56 12.75
N ALA A 423 11.57 19.49 13.81
CA ALA A 423 11.48 20.39 14.95
C ALA A 423 12.88 20.76 15.43
N ASP A 424 13.19 22.06 15.43
CA ASP A 424 14.49 22.57 15.88
C ASP A 424 14.87 22.15 17.30
N LEU A 425 13.88 22.11 18.19
CA LEU A 425 14.05 21.72 19.59
C LEU A 425 14.38 20.23 19.78
N SER A 426 14.22 19.39 18.75
CA SER A 426 14.71 17.99 18.76
C SER A 426 16.23 17.89 18.99
N ARG A 427 16.98 18.98 18.75
CA ARG A 427 18.39 19.13 19.13
C ARG A 427 18.66 18.86 20.61
N TYR A 428 17.73 19.29 21.49
CA TYR A 428 17.80 19.11 22.95
C TYR A 428 16.85 18.02 23.44
N GLN A 429 15.79 17.78 22.67
CA GLN A 429 14.72 16.83 22.96
C GLN A 429 14.88 15.58 22.09
N SER A 430 16.07 14.96 22.14
CA SER A 430 16.57 14.02 21.14
C SER A 430 15.85 12.67 21.04
N THR A 431 14.85 12.40 21.89
CA THR A 431 14.03 11.18 21.78
C THR A 431 12.66 11.46 21.14
N PRO A 432 12.45 11.04 19.87
CA PRO A 432 11.13 11.05 19.26
C PRO A 432 10.19 9.96 19.79
N TYR A 433 8.94 10.34 19.99
CA TYR A 433 7.79 9.50 20.30
C TYR A 433 6.64 9.83 19.34
N LEU A 434 5.76 8.85 19.13
CA LEU A 434 4.43 9.06 18.57
C LEU A 434 3.41 8.68 19.65
N ILE A 435 2.46 9.57 19.90
CA ILE A 435 1.35 9.39 20.84
C ILE A 435 0.04 9.37 20.05
N VAL A 436 -0.92 8.56 20.49
CA VAL A 436 -2.30 8.58 20.01
C VAL A 436 -3.18 9.12 21.14
N TYR A 437 -3.72 10.31 20.93
CA TYR A 437 -4.61 10.98 21.84
C TYR A 437 -6.07 10.76 21.39
N ASP A 438 -6.91 10.33 22.32
CA ASP A 438 -8.33 10.13 22.11
C ASP A 438 -9.08 11.41 22.48
N ASN A 439 -9.46 12.19 21.46
CA ASN A 439 -10.18 13.46 21.61
C ASN A 439 -11.58 13.27 22.21
N THR A 440 -12.11 12.04 22.20
CA THR A 440 -13.44 11.69 22.71
C THR A 440 -13.39 11.38 24.20
N LEU A 441 -12.29 10.76 24.66
CA LEU A 441 -12.04 10.44 26.07
C LEU A 441 -11.14 11.46 26.80
N GLY A 442 -10.55 12.42 26.09
CA GLY A 442 -9.68 13.45 26.67
C GLY A 442 -8.35 12.92 27.22
N ARG A 443 -7.81 11.83 26.65
CA ARG A 443 -6.61 11.16 27.17
C ARG A 443 -5.80 10.45 26.09
N GLU A 444 -4.53 10.16 26.39
CA GLU A 444 -3.74 9.20 25.61
C GLU A 444 -4.36 7.79 25.67
N VAL A 445 -4.28 7.08 24.54
CA VAL A 445 -4.66 5.65 24.41
C VAL A 445 -3.54 4.76 23.87
N GLY A 446 -2.39 5.32 23.48
CA GLY A 446 -1.19 4.56 23.15
C GLY A 446 0.00 5.45 22.80
N ARG A 447 1.23 4.93 22.99
CA ARG A 447 2.49 5.59 22.58
C ARG A 447 3.51 4.60 22.04
N GLN A 448 4.41 5.10 21.20
CA GLN A 448 5.53 4.35 20.65
C GLN A 448 6.76 5.25 20.48
N ARG A 449 7.90 4.88 21.07
CA ARG A 449 9.20 5.53 20.81
C ARG A 449 9.62 5.27 19.36
N VAL A 450 10.07 6.29 18.63
CA VAL A 450 10.60 6.14 17.26
C VAL A 450 12.08 5.76 17.37
N ALA A 451 12.34 4.45 17.53
CA ALA A 451 13.70 3.95 17.81
C ALA A 451 14.70 4.17 16.66
N SER A 452 14.21 4.27 15.42
CA SER A 452 14.99 4.55 14.22
C SER A 452 14.24 5.57 13.36
N PRO A 453 14.63 6.85 13.38
CA PRO A 453 14.07 7.86 12.49
C PRO A 453 14.35 7.54 11.02
N VAL A 454 13.45 7.95 10.14
CA VAL A 454 13.52 7.72 8.69
C VAL A 454 14.11 8.97 8.03
N ALA A 455 15.07 8.78 7.12
CA ALA A 455 15.67 9.88 6.38
C ALA A 455 14.65 10.54 5.43
N ARG A 456 14.65 11.88 5.37
CA ARG A 456 13.72 12.71 4.59
C ARG A 456 14.44 13.85 3.82
N PRO A 457 15.12 13.53 2.71
CA PRO A 457 15.78 14.54 1.87
C PRO A 457 14.80 15.55 1.26
N ASP A 458 13.54 15.18 1.11
CA ASP A 458 12.44 16.05 0.68
C ASP A 458 12.12 17.11 1.74
N VAL A 459 12.08 16.72 3.01
CA VAL A 459 11.83 17.62 4.15
C VAL A 459 13.04 18.52 4.40
N PHE A 460 14.26 17.97 4.33
CA PHE A 460 15.49 18.77 4.37
C PHE A 460 15.55 19.81 3.25
N LYS A 461 15.15 19.45 2.02
CA LYS A 461 15.10 20.39 0.90
C LYS A 461 14.07 21.51 1.09
N ALA A 462 12.94 21.21 1.74
CA ALA A 462 11.90 22.20 2.03
C ALA A 462 12.25 23.09 3.23
N TYR A 463 12.93 22.55 4.24
CA TYR A 463 13.24 23.22 5.50
C TYR A 463 14.72 23.05 5.92
N PRO A 464 15.71 23.50 5.11
CA PRO A 464 17.15 23.24 5.30
C PRO A 464 17.80 24.01 6.47
N TYR A 465 16.99 24.73 7.25
CA TYR A 465 17.36 25.41 8.47
C TYR A 465 16.87 24.67 9.73
N ILE A 466 15.93 23.71 9.59
CA ILE A 466 15.46 22.92 10.73
C ILE A 466 16.46 21.81 11.06
N TYR A 467 16.93 21.79 12.31
CA TYR A 467 17.99 20.91 12.83
C TYR A 467 17.90 19.44 12.36
N ASN A 468 16.74 18.80 12.50
CA ASN A 468 16.55 17.38 12.23
C ASN A 468 15.86 17.08 10.90
N SER A 469 15.59 18.07 10.04
CA SER A 469 14.75 17.89 8.83
C SER A 469 15.16 16.71 7.94
N GLN A 470 16.47 16.44 7.82
CA GLN A 470 17.02 15.28 7.10
C GLN A 470 16.68 13.91 7.73
N ASN A 471 16.40 13.86 9.03
CA ASN A 471 16.07 12.64 9.79
C ASN A 471 14.72 12.77 10.52
N ALA A 472 13.82 13.61 10.00
CA ALA A 472 12.53 13.93 10.60
C ALA A 472 11.48 12.81 10.47
N GLY A 473 11.72 11.80 9.64
CA GLY A 473 10.70 10.82 9.25
C GLY A 473 10.38 9.79 10.34
N PHE A 474 9.17 9.26 10.29
CA PHE A 474 8.72 8.14 11.12
C PHE A 474 7.87 7.15 10.31
N ASN A 475 7.90 5.88 10.71
CA ASN A 475 7.08 4.78 10.15
C ASN A 475 6.91 3.70 11.23
N GLN A 476 5.91 3.85 12.10
CA GLN A 476 5.73 3.00 13.29
C GLN A 476 4.32 2.41 13.36
N GLY A 477 4.21 1.22 13.96
CA GLY A 477 2.95 0.70 14.48
C GLY A 477 2.78 1.08 15.95
N ILE A 478 1.60 1.57 16.31
CA ILE A 478 1.22 1.92 17.68
C ILE A 478 0.03 1.04 18.06
N ALA A 479 0.13 0.32 19.19
CA ALA A 479 -1.01 -0.43 19.71
C ALA A 479 -2.05 0.54 20.30
N ILE A 480 -3.28 0.49 19.80
CA ILE A 480 -4.42 1.27 20.29
C ILE A 480 -5.57 0.33 20.69
N PRO A 481 -6.34 0.63 21.74
CA PRO A 481 -7.49 -0.19 22.14
C PRO A 481 -8.53 -0.29 21.02
N VAL A 482 -9.12 -1.47 20.83
CA VAL A 482 -10.22 -1.66 19.85
C VAL A 482 -11.43 -0.78 20.14
N THR A 483 -11.65 -0.42 21.40
CA THR A 483 -12.72 0.48 21.84
C THR A 483 -12.56 1.92 21.34
N SER A 484 -11.35 2.34 20.99
CA SER A 484 -11.08 3.68 20.44
C SER A 484 -11.24 3.74 18.91
N LEU A 485 -11.60 2.65 18.22
CA LEU A 485 -11.76 2.65 16.76
C LEU A 485 -13.01 3.40 16.25
N GLY A 486 -13.99 3.67 17.13
CA GLY A 486 -15.15 4.52 16.84
C GLY A 486 -15.00 5.98 17.30
N HIS A 487 -13.82 6.37 17.81
CA HIS A 487 -13.58 7.68 18.42
C HIS A 487 -12.84 8.63 17.48
N SER A 488 -12.95 9.94 17.74
CA SER A 488 -12.03 10.93 17.17
C SER A 488 -10.66 10.79 17.83
N LEU A 489 -9.65 10.39 17.06
CA LEU A 489 -8.27 10.26 17.52
C LEU A 489 -7.37 11.27 16.80
N SER A 490 -6.39 11.81 17.50
CA SER A 490 -5.28 12.59 16.92
C SER A 490 -3.96 11.87 17.16
N VAL A 491 -3.10 11.84 16.14
CA VAL A 491 -1.71 11.46 16.30
C VAL A 491 -0.92 12.71 16.72
N VAL A 492 -0.01 12.54 17.66
CA VAL A 492 0.94 13.58 18.08
C VAL A 492 2.35 13.06 17.86
N ALA A 493 3.14 13.75 17.04
CA ALA A 493 4.58 13.53 17.01
C ALA A 493 5.22 14.39 18.10
N ARG A 494 6.07 13.78 18.93
CA ARG A 494 6.67 14.42 20.10
C ARG A 494 8.17 14.22 20.08
N TYR A 495 8.94 15.29 20.21
CA TYR A 495 10.32 15.22 20.66
C TYR A 495 10.37 15.43 22.17
N SER A 496 11.16 14.63 22.90
CA SER A 496 11.30 14.66 24.36
C SER A 496 12.77 14.59 24.78
N ASN A 497 13.16 15.36 25.80
CA ASN A 497 14.48 15.21 26.43
C ASN A 497 14.54 14.06 27.44
N ASP A 498 13.39 13.61 27.97
CA ASP A 498 13.28 12.32 28.65
C ASP A 498 13.21 11.20 27.60
N SER A 499 14.17 10.28 27.67
CA SER A 499 14.33 9.14 26.76
C SER A 499 13.69 7.85 27.27
N ALA A 500 13.20 7.84 28.53
CA ALA A 500 12.54 6.72 29.16
C ALA A 500 11.01 6.81 28.99
N THR A 501 10.36 7.84 29.54
CA THR A 501 8.89 7.96 29.50
C THR A 501 8.41 8.75 28.27
N GLY A 502 8.98 9.93 28.05
CA GLY A 502 8.51 10.91 27.06
C GLY A 502 7.77 12.12 27.65
N GLU A 503 7.74 12.26 28.98
CA GLU A 503 7.06 13.38 29.70
C GLU A 503 8.04 14.46 30.22
N GLY A 504 9.18 14.63 29.54
CA GLY A 504 10.16 15.67 29.86
C GLY A 504 9.77 17.05 29.33
N ALA A 505 10.77 17.88 29.05
CA ALA A 505 10.57 19.04 28.17
C ALA A 505 10.33 18.51 26.75
N THR A 506 9.21 18.90 26.14
CA THR A 506 8.75 18.36 24.87
C THR A 506 8.52 19.41 23.78
N THR A 507 8.50 18.96 22.53
CA THR A 507 7.95 19.71 21.39
C THR A 507 7.01 18.77 20.67
N ASP A 508 5.72 19.10 20.74
CA ASP A 508 4.65 18.33 20.12
C ASP A 508 4.24 18.97 18.78
N TYR A 509 3.90 18.13 17.81
CA TYR A 509 3.11 18.51 16.65
C TYR A 509 1.85 17.66 16.63
N TRP A 510 0.70 18.33 16.73
CA TRP A 510 -0.62 17.72 16.71
C TRP A 510 -1.11 17.62 15.27
N PHE A 511 -1.26 16.40 14.76
CA PHE A 511 -1.88 16.18 13.46
C PHE A 511 -3.39 16.38 13.55
N GLN A 512 -4.00 16.72 12.41
CA GLN A 512 -5.47 16.74 12.30
C GLN A 512 -6.05 15.37 12.69
N PRO A 513 -7.27 15.32 13.25
CA PRO A 513 -7.89 14.06 13.64
C PRO A 513 -7.94 13.05 12.48
N ILE A 514 -7.59 11.80 12.77
CA ILE A 514 -7.65 10.69 11.83
C ILE A 514 -9.04 10.04 11.87
N HIS A 515 -9.49 9.53 10.73
CA HIS A 515 -10.81 8.93 10.59
C HIS A 515 -10.69 7.46 10.19
N PHE A 516 -11.27 6.57 10.98
CA PHE A 516 -11.39 5.15 10.64
C PHE A 516 -12.75 4.86 10.03
N ASP A 517 -12.77 4.00 9.01
CA ASP A 517 -14.00 3.63 8.32
C ASP A 517 -14.89 2.77 9.21
N GLN A 518 -16.14 3.17 9.41
CA GLN A 518 -17.13 2.48 10.26
C GLN A 518 -18.07 1.58 9.47
N GLY A 519 -17.89 1.49 8.15
CA GLY A 519 -18.71 0.67 7.26
C GLY A 519 -18.64 -0.83 7.58
N ASN A 520 -19.64 -1.56 7.12
CA ASN A 520 -19.75 -3.00 7.23
C ASN A 520 -19.73 -3.59 5.81
N PHE A 521 -18.55 -3.97 5.33
CA PHE A 521 -18.30 -4.32 3.94
C PHE A 521 -18.08 -5.82 3.78
N ALA A 522 -18.61 -6.41 2.72
CA ALA A 522 -18.35 -7.81 2.41
C ALA A 522 -18.56 -8.08 0.91
N ASN A 523 -17.94 -9.15 0.40
CA ASN A 523 -18.32 -9.76 -0.87
C ASN A 523 -18.36 -11.28 -0.76
N LEU A 524 -19.21 -11.91 -1.57
CA LEU A 524 -19.33 -13.36 -1.67
C LEU A 524 -18.77 -13.80 -3.03
N ASP A 525 -17.45 -13.99 -3.06
CA ASP A 525 -16.67 -14.25 -4.29
C ASP A 525 -17.12 -15.55 -4.98
N TYR A 526 -17.53 -16.57 -4.23
CA TYR A 526 -18.10 -17.81 -4.77
C TYR A 526 -19.12 -18.44 -3.81
N MET A 527 -20.19 -19.05 -4.35
CA MET A 527 -20.77 -20.24 -3.73
C MET A 527 -21.49 -21.10 -4.78
N GLY A 528 -21.38 -22.43 -4.63
CA GLY A 528 -21.86 -23.41 -5.59
C GLY A 528 -21.57 -24.84 -5.12
N ILE A 529 -22.04 -25.84 -5.86
CA ILE A 529 -21.73 -27.25 -5.58
C ILE A 529 -20.40 -27.62 -6.25
N GLN A 530 -19.49 -28.18 -5.47
CA GLN A 530 -18.19 -28.68 -5.93
C GLN A 530 -17.81 -29.93 -5.11
N GLY A 531 -17.44 -31.02 -5.77
CA GLY A 531 -16.95 -32.25 -5.11
C GLY A 531 -17.92 -32.86 -4.09
N GLY A 532 -19.24 -32.75 -4.29
CA GLY A 532 -20.26 -33.22 -3.34
C GLY A 532 -20.56 -32.28 -2.17
N HIS A 533 -19.89 -31.13 -2.07
CA HIS A 533 -20.07 -30.13 -1.03
C HIS A 533 -20.66 -28.81 -1.58
N LEU A 534 -21.23 -27.98 -0.70
CA LEU A 534 -21.51 -26.57 -0.97
C LEU A 534 -20.27 -25.75 -0.57
N HIS A 535 -19.47 -25.42 -1.58
CA HIS A 535 -18.27 -24.60 -1.44
C HIS A 535 -18.66 -23.11 -1.34
N VAL A 536 -18.06 -22.36 -0.42
CA VAL A 536 -18.39 -20.96 -0.12
C VAL A 536 -17.12 -20.15 0.15
N ALA A 537 -16.89 -19.09 -0.62
CA ALA A 537 -15.73 -18.22 -0.46
C ALA A 537 -16.09 -16.73 -0.59
N GLY A 538 -15.37 -15.86 0.13
CA GLY A 538 -15.63 -14.43 0.16
C GLY A 538 -14.81 -13.69 1.21
N TRP A 539 -15.28 -12.52 1.64
CA TRP A 539 -14.69 -11.73 2.71
C TRP A 539 -15.70 -10.81 3.42
N HIS A 540 -15.42 -10.44 4.67
CA HIS A 540 -16.22 -9.53 5.50
C HIS A 540 -15.33 -8.66 6.41
N ALA A 541 -15.23 -7.37 6.09
CA ALA A 541 -14.38 -6.38 6.75
C ALA A 541 -15.23 -5.26 7.41
N SER A 542 -14.99 -5.00 8.70
CA SER A 542 -15.59 -3.87 9.42
C SER A 542 -14.84 -3.60 10.73
N ASN A 543 -14.69 -2.33 11.11
CA ASN A 543 -14.24 -1.99 12.47
C ASN A 543 -15.27 -2.39 13.54
N GLN A 544 -16.52 -2.69 13.17
CA GLN A 544 -17.50 -3.30 14.06
C GLN A 544 -17.13 -4.75 14.47
N ALA A 545 -16.20 -5.41 13.77
CA ALA A 545 -15.63 -6.69 14.18
C ALA A 545 -14.51 -6.57 15.23
N ALA A 546 -14.12 -5.35 15.62
CA ALA A 546 -13.07 -5.16 16.61
C ALA A 546 -13.52 -5.62 18.02
N GLY A 547 -12.64 -6.33 18.73
CA GLY A 547 -12.98 -7.04 19.97
C GLY A 547 -13.77 -8.34 19.78
N ARG A 548 -14.10 -8.73 18.54
CA ARG A 548 -14.92 -9.91 18.20
C ARG A 548 -14.11 -10.94 17.39
N PRO A 549 -13.18 -11.70 18.01
CA PRO A 549 -12.20 -12.51 17.28
C PRO A 549 -12.75 -13.80 16.64
N TYR A 550 -13.99 -14.22 16.95
CA TYR A 550 -14.56 -15.45 16.42
C TYR A 550 -15.31 -15.19 15.12
N HIS A 551 -14.64 -15.44 13.99
CA HIS A 551 -15.24 -15.41 12.65
C HIS A 551 -15.93 -16.74 12.36
N VAL A 552 -17.23 -16.71 12.08
CA VAL A 552 -18.00 -17.88 11.63
C VAL A 552 -18.79 -17.53 10.37
N ILE A 553 -18.95 -18.51 9.49
CA ILE A 553 -19.91 -18.45 8.38
C ILE A 553 -21.10 -19.33 8.74
N ILE A 554 -22.30 -18.75 8.65
CA ILE A 554 -23.57 -19.43 8.90
C ILE A 554 -24.26 -19.65 7.55
N LEU A 555 -24.69 -20.88 7.31
CA LEU A 555 -25.55 -21.25 6.20
C LEU A 555 -27.01 -21.24 6.68
N PHE A 556 -27.76 -20.26 6.20
CA PHE A 556 -29.13 -19.97 6.61
C PHE A 556 -30.13 -20.34 5.51
N ASP A 557 -31.23 -20.93 5.90
CA ASP A 557 -32.39 -21.24 5.07
C ASP A 557 -33.32 -20.02 5.05
N ALA A 558 -33.28 -19.23 3.98
CA ALA A 558 -34.11 -18.03 3.86
C ALA A 558 -35.56 -18.36 3.44
N SER A 559 -35.85 -19.57 2.98
CA SER A 559 -37.23 -20.03 2.79
C SER A 559 -37.90 -20.37 4.13
N GLN A 560 -37.18 -21.07 5.01
CA GLN A 560 -37.71 -21.62 6.27
C GLN A 560 -37.38 -20.76 7.50
N GLY A 561 -36.55 -19.72 7.36
CA GLY A 561 -36.21 -18.77 8.41
C GLY A 561 -35.34 -19.36 9.53
N ARG A 562 -34.45 -20.31 9.21
CA ARG A 562 -33.66 -21.05 10.20
C ARG A 562 -32.23 -21.32 9.75
N GLU A 563 -31.33 -21.52 10.72
CA GLU A 563 -29.99 -22.03 10.45
C GLU A 563 -30.02 -23.49 9.97
N ILE A 564 -29.15 -23.83 9.03
CA ILE A 564 -28.85 -25.22 8.63
C ILE A 564 -27.56 -25.70 9.29
N ALA A 565 -26.51 -24.88 9.23
CA ALA A 565 -25.19 -25.18 9.77
C ALA A 565 -24.35 -23.89 9.95
N ARG A 566 -23.29 -23.97 10.75
CA ARG A 566 -22.23 -22.96 10.84
C ARG A 566 -20.85 -23.59 10.86
N GLN A 567 -19.84 -22.85 10.42
CA GLN A 567 -18.43 -23.23 10.50
C GLN A 567 -17.55 -22.05 10.92
N THR A 568 -16.53 -22.32 11.73
CA THR A 568 -15.52 -21.34 12.14
C THR A 568 -14.48 -21.15 11.04
N VAL A 569 -14.08 -19.90 10.78
CA VAL A 569 -13.10 -19.55 9.74
C VAL A 569 -11.70 -19.55 10.34
N ASP A 570 -10.73 -20.18 9.67
CA ASP A 570 -9.31 -19.84 9.88
C ASP A 570 -8.99 -18.56 9.10
N SER A 571 -9.18 -17.42 9.76
CA SER A 571 -8.89 -16.10 9.22
C SER A 571 -7.39 -15.84 8.96
N SER A 572 -6.49 -16.73 9.41
CA SER A 572 -5.05 -16.65 9.15
C SER A 572 -4.65 -17.41 7.87
N ALA A 573 -5.34 -18.49 7.54
CA ALA A 573 -5.23 -19.17 6.25
C ALA A 573 -5.89 -18.38 5.10
N ASN A 574 -6.87 -17.54 5.41
CA ASN A 574 -7.72 -16.84 4.44
C ASN A 574 -7.44 -15.32 4.32
N GLN A 575 -6.17 -14.93 4.35
CA GLN A 575 -5.81 -13.50 4.31
C GLN A 575 -6.10 -12.81 2.96
N ARG A 576 -6.47 -11.53 3.03
CA ARG A 576 -6.91 -10.68 1.91
C ARG A 576 -6.12 -9.36 1.82
N PRO A 577 -4.89 -9.39 1.27
CA PRO A 577 -4.10 -8.18 1.04
C PRO A 577 -4.77 -7.17 0.08
N ASP A 578 -5.62 -7.66 -0.83
CA ASP A 578 -6.46 -6.87 -1.72
C ASP A 578 -7.49 -6.05 -0.93
N VAL A 579 -8.28 -6.69 -0.06
CA VAL A 579 -9.28 -6.04 0.80
C VAL A 579 -8.59 -5.10 1.78
N ALA A 580 -7.47 -5.50 2.38
CA ALA A 580 -6.67 -4.66 3.28
C ALA A 580 -6.16 -3.37 2.61
N ASN A 581 -5.90 -3.38 1.29
CA ASN A 581 -5.44 -2.21 0.55
C ASN A 581 -6.60 -1.34 0.02
N ALA A 582 -7.78 -1.92 -0.22
CA ALA A 582 -9.00 -1.18 -0.52
C ALA A 582 -9.57 -0.47 0.72
N TYR A 583 -9.51 -1.12 1.89
CA TYR A 583 -10.02 -0.63 3.18
C TYR A 583 -8.89 -0.48 4.22
N PRO A 584 -7.91 0.42 4.00
CA PRO A 584 -6.72 0.51 4.84
C PRO A 584 -7.02 0.90 6.29
N THR A 585 -8.13 1.58 6.56
CA THR A 585 -8.52 2.01 7.91
C THR A 585 -9.48 1.03 8.61
N VAL A 586 -9.62 -0.21 8.11
CA VAL A 586 -10.45 -1.27 8.72
C VAL A 586 -9.55 -2.38 9.30
N ALA A 587 -9.58 -2.56 10.62
CA ALA A 587 -8.59 -3.37 11.36
C ALA A 587 -8.56 -4.86 10.97
N ASN A 588 -9.72 -5.47 10.67
CA ASN A 588 -9.80 -6.87 10.30
C ASN A 588 -9.63 -7.13 8.78
N ALA A 589 -9.45 -6.09 7.94
CA ALA A 589 -9.49 -6.21 6.48
C ALA A 589 -8.40 -7.12 5.87
N LEU A 590 -7.28 -7.37 6.57
CA LEU A 590 -6.29 -8.38 6.15
C LEU A 590 -6.74 -9.81 6.46
N ASN A 591 -7.51 -10.01 7.53
CA ASN A 591 -7.98 -11.30 8.00
C ASN A 591 -9.47 -11.52 7.67
N SER A 592 -10.02 -10.75 6.73
CA SER A 592 -11.47 -10.71 6.48
C SER A 592 -12.00 -11.87 5.64
N GLY A 593 -11.11 -12.64 4.98
CA GLY A 593 -11.49 -13.68 4.03
C GLY A 593 -12.01 -14.95 4.69
N PHE A 594 -12.83 -15.68 3.95
CA PHE A 594 -13.30 -17.02 4.29
C PHE A 594 -13.34 -17.89 3.04
N ASN A 595 -13.05 -19.19 3.22
CA ASN A 595 -13.15 -20.22 2.20
C ASN A 595 -13.40 -21.56 2.89
N LEU A 596 -14.56 -22.19 2.66
CA LEU A 596 -14.99 -23.40 3.38
C LEU A 596 -16.13 -24.16 2.69
N ASP A 597 -16.34 -25.40 3.13
CA ASP A 597 -17.23 -26.39 2.49
C ASP A 597 -18.31 -26.90 3.46
N PHE A 598 -19.58 -26.65 3.15
CA PHE A 598 -20.70 -27.22 3.88
C PHE A 598 -21.11 -28.58 3.29
N SER A 599 -21.35 -29.57 4.14
CA SER A 599 -22.02 -30.81 3.74
C SER A 599 -23.43 -30.53 3.23
N LEU A 600 -23.78 -31.06 2.06
CA LEU A 600 -25.12 -30.89 1.49
C LEU A 600 -26.18 -31.58 2.37
N THR A 601 -27.32 -30.91 2.58
CA THR A 601 -28.45 -31.44 3.36
C THR A 601 -29.75 -31.37 2.54
N PRO A 602 -30.80 -32.15 2.89
CA PRO A 602 -32.04 -32.21 2.09
C PRO A 602 -32.71 -30.84 1.84
N ALA A 603 -32.60 -29.90 2.80
CA ALA A 603 -33.15 -28.55 2.67
C ALA A 603 -32.52 -27.76 1.51
N MET A 604 -31.23 -28.00 1.21
CA MET A 604 -30.50 -27.27 0.17
C MET A 604 -30.99 -27.56 -1.27
N ALA A 605 -31.80 -28.59 -1.48
CA ALA A 605 -32.25 -29.02 -2.80
C ALA A 605 -33.19 -28.00 -3.49
N ASN A 606 -34.03 -27.32 -2.71
CA ASN A 606 -35.10 -26.47 -3.26
C ASN A 606 -35.11 -25.05 -2.71
N ASP A 607 -34.63 -24.83 -1.49
CA ASP A 607 -34.79 -23.57 -0.78
C ASP A 607 -33.75 -22.50 -1.16
N ASN A 608 -34.10 -21.23 -0.89
CA ASN A 608 -33.17 -20.12 -1.09
C ASN A 608 -32.18 -20.09 0.07
N LEU A 609 -30.91 -20.32 -0.24
CA LEU A 609 -29.84 -20.36 0.75
C LEU A 609 -29.19 -18.99 0.86
N GLN A 610 -28.93 -18.58 2.10
CA GLN A 610 -28.32 -17.31 2.44
C GLN A 610 -27.06 -17.58 3.26
N ILE A 611 -25.99 -16.84 2.95
CA ILE A 611 -24.77 -16.85 3.75
C ILE A 611 -24.82 -15.65 4.69
N VAL A 612 -24.49 -15.88 5.95
CA VAL A 612 -24.23 -14.82 6.93
C VAL A 612 -22.78 -14.96 7.38
N SER A 613 -21.97 -13.93 7.14
CA SER A 613 -20.66 -13.85 7.78
C SER A 613 -20.81 -13.13 9.13
N ARG A 614 -20.30 -13.72 10.20
CA ARG A 614 -20.46 -13.23 11.57
C ARG A 614 -19.11 -13.13 12.28
N TRP A 615 -18.85 -11.99 12.92
CA TRP A 615 -17.77 -11.84 13.91
C TRP A 615 -18.39 -11.70 15.29
N SER A 616 -17.97 -12.53 16.26
CA SER A 616 -18.47 -12.51 17.64
C SER A 616 -17.34 -12.45 18.68
N SER A 617 -17.64 -11.91 19.86
CA SER A 617 -16.75 -11.95 21.02
C SER A 617 -16.77 -13.29 21.78
N ASN A 618 -17.71 -14.20 21.50
CA ASN A 618 -17.79 -15.52 22.14
C ASN A 618 -17.58 -16.72 21.17
N PRO A 619 -17.03 -17.86 21.63
CA PRO A 619 -16.73 -19.00 20.75
C PRO A 619 -17.98 -19.66 20.11
N ASP A 620 -19.14 -19.56 20.76
CA ASP A 620 -20.39 -20.11 20.23
C ASP A 620 -21.05 -19.21 19.17
N ALA A 621 -20.62 -17.95 19.03
CA ALA A 621 -21.12 -16.96 18.09
C ALA A 621 -22.62 -16.63 18.16
N ASN A 622 -23.23 -16.71 19.36
CA ASN A 622 -24.64 -16.37 19.60
C ASN A 622 -24.86 -15.08 20.42
N SER A 623 -23.79 -14.40 20.85
CA SER A 623 -23.90 -13.10 21.53
C SER A 623 -22.89 -12.08 20.98
N ASP A 624 -23.17 -10.80 21.21
CA ASP A 624 -22.27 -9.66 20.95
C ASP A 624 -21.51 -9.78 19.61
N TYR A 625 -22.27 -9.80 18.51
CA TYR A 625 -21.78 -10.07 17.18
C TYR A 625 -22.12 -8.97 16.17
N VAL A 626 -21.33 -8.89 15.09
CA VAL A 626 -21.68 -8.15 13.87
C VAL A 626 -21.83 -9.13 12.71
N ASP A 627 -22.93 -8.97 11.97
CA ASP A 627 -23.25 -9.79 10.80
C ASP A 627 -23.07 -9.01 9.50
N TYR A 628 -22.76 -9.72 8.42
CA TYR A 628 -23.11 -9.32 7.06
C TYR A 628 -23.98 -10.42 6.44
N TRP A 629 -25.20 -10.05 6.06
CA TRP A 629 -26.17 -10.93 5.43
C TRP A 629 -26.07 -10.75 3.91
N PHE A 630 -25.48 -11.72 3.21
CA PHE A 630 -25.43 -11.71 1.74
C PHE A 630 -26.83 -11.95 1.15
N SER A 631 -27.08 -11.60 -0.11
CA SER A 631 -28.38 -11.86 -0.74
C SER A 631 -28.68 -13.37 -0.82
N PRO A 632 -29.90 -13.83 -0.50
CA PRO A 632 -30.31 -15.22 -0.71
C PRO A 632 -30.21 -15.61 -2.18
N ARG A 633 -29.81 -16.85 -2.46
CA ARG A 633 -29.81 -17.43 -3.81
C ARG A 633 -30.09 -18.92 -3.80
N LYS A 634 -30.72 -19.43 -4.86
CA LYS A 634 -30.79 -20.87 -5.10
C LYS A 634 -29.42 -21.37 -5.56
N VAL A 635 -28.88 -22.36 -4.84
CA VAL A 635 -27.62 -23.03 -5.19
C VAL A 635 -27.87 -24.12 -6.24
N VAL A 636 -28.89 -24.94 -6.02
CA VAL A 636 -29.31 -26.02 -6.92
C VAL A 636 -30.15 -25.45 -8.07
N ASN A 637 -29.47 -24.95 -9.10
CA ASN A 637 -30.13 -24.43 -10.30
C ASN A 637 -30.43 -25.53 -11.31
N ASP A 638 -29.53 -26.51 -11.46
CA ASP A 638 -29.79 -27.73 -12.23
C ASP A 638 -30.66 -28.71 -11.43
N MET A 639 -31.92 -28.84 -11.84
CA MET A 639 -32.89 -29.82 -11.30
C MET A 639 -33.05 -31.05 -12.22
N GLY A 640 -32.18 -31.22 -13.22
CA GLY A 640 -32.23 -32.30 -14.18
C GLY A 640 -32.06 -33.68 -13.55
N ASN A 641 -32.60 -34.69 -14.24
CA ASN A 641 -32.39 -36.10 -13.93
C ASN A 641 -31.77 -36.75 -15.16
N TYR A 642 -30.45 -36.95 -15.12
CA TYR A 642 -29.64 -37.39 -16.25
C TYR A 642 -29.20 -38.82 -16.03
N ALA A 643 -29.40 -39.69 -17.01
CA ALA A 643 -29.04 -41.10 -16.86
C ALA A 643 -28.81 -41.80 -18.21
N TYR A 644 -28.02 -42.87 -18.18
CA TYR A 644 -27.80 -43.73 -19.35
C TYR A 644 -27.60 -45.19 -18.93
N LEU A 645 -27.90 -46.12 -19.84
CA LEU A 645 -27.56 -47.55 -19.72
C LEU A 645 -26.35 -47.85 -20.60
N ASP A 646 -25.18 -48.00 -19.97
CA ASP A 646 -23.94 -48.40 -20.66
C ASP A 646 -24.02 -49.85 -21.16
N SER A 647 -24.73 -50.74 -20.43
CA SER A 647 -24.88 -52.14 -20.83
C SER A 647 -26.12 -52.82 -20.24
N VAL A 648 -26.72 -53.69 -21.04
CA VAL A 648 -27.61 -54.77 -20.60
C VAL A 648 -27.15 -56.04 -21.28
N SER A 649 -26.84 -57.10 -20.52
CA SER A 649 -26.33 -58.37 -21.06
C SER A 649 -26.65 -59.53 -20.12
N SER A 650 -26.64 -60.77 -20.58
CA SER A 650 -26.80 -61.94 -19.71
C SER A 650 -25.60 -62.88 -19.72
N LYS A 651 -25.41 -63.54 -18.57
CA LYS A 651 -24.42 -64.60 -18.36
C LYS A 651 -24.85 -65.46 -17.17
N ASN A 652 -24.62 -66.77 -17.26
CA ASN A 652 -24.81 -67.72 -16.16
C ASN A 652 -26.20 -67.62 -15.45
N GLY A 653 -27.28 -67.46 -16.21
CA GLY A 653 -28.64 -67.36 -15.65
C GLY A 653 -28.97 -66.02 -14.98
N LYS A 654 -28.15 -64.98 -15.15
CA LYS A 654 -28.39 -63.62 -14.68
C LYS A 654 -28.35 -62.60 -15.82
N VAL A 655 -29.12 -61.53 -15.67
CA VAL A 655 -29.05 -60.32 -16.50
C VAL A 655 -28.29 -59.25 -15.72
N TYR A 656 -27.15 -58.82 -16.24
CA TYR A 656 -26.34 -57.74 -15.72
C TYR A 656 -26.74 -56.43 -16.37
N VAL A 657 -26.87 -55.38 -15.56
CA VAL A 657 -27.32 -54.05 -15.97
C VAL A 657 -26.36 -53.02 -15.39
N SER A 658 -25.78 -52.18 -16.23
CA SER A 658 -24.89 -51.09 -15.80
C SER A 658 -25.18 -49.80 -16.53
N GLY A 659 -24.93 -48.70 -15.86
CA GLY A 659 -25.28 -47.37 -16.31
C GLY A 659 -24.83 -46.32 -15.30
N TRP A 660 -25.43 -45.14 -15.40
CA TRP A 660 -25.30 -44.07 -14.40
C TRP A 660 -26.61 -43.28 -14.27
N ASN A 661 -26.82 -42.64 -13.13
CA ASN A 661 -27.90 -41.67 -12.89
C ASN A 661 -27.41 -40.53 -11.98
N ALA A 662 -27.25 -39.34 -12.57
CA ALA A 662 -26.84 -38.11 -11.89
C ALA A 662 -28.04 -37.17 -11.80
N THR A 663 -28.42 -36.77 -10.58
CA THR A 663 -29.50 -35.80 -10.35
C THR A 663 -29.39 -35.12 -9.00
N ASN A 664 -29.52 -33.79 -8.98
CA ASN A 664 -29.65 -33.05 -7.72
C ASN A 664 -30.94 -33.40 -6.96
N GLN A 665 -31.91 -34.04 -7.61
CA GLN A 665 -33.10 -34.59 -6.95
C GLN A 665 -32.77 -35.77 -6.01
N ALA A 666 -31.56 -36.33 -6.06
CA ALA A 666 -31.11 -37.37 -5.12
C ALA A 666 -30.72 -36.80 -3.74
N LEU A 667 -30.66 -35.47 -3.58
CA LEU A 667 -30.24 -34.85 -2.33
C LEU A 667 -31.27 -35.11 -1.22
N GLY A 668 -30.85 -35.84 -0.17
CA GLY A 668 -31.73 -36.33 0.88
C GLY A 668 -32.45 -37.65 0.58
N ARG A 669 -32.12 -38.30 -0.54
CA ARG A 669 -32.67 -39.59 -0.98
C ARG A 669 -31.53 -40.63 -1.13
N PRO A 670 -30.91 -41.10 -0.03
CA PRO A 670 -29.64 -41.84 -0.06
C PRO A 670 -29.72 -43.25 -0.65
N TYR A 671 -30.92 -43.82 -0.87
CA TYR A 671 -31.06 -45.19 -1.37
C TYR A 671 -31.24 -45.21 -2.89
N HIS A 672 -30.22 -45.73 -3.59
CA HIS A 672 -30.23 -45.91 -5.05
C HIS A 672 -30.66 -47.32 -5.43
N TYR A 673 -31.76 -47.45 -6.18
CA TYR A 673 -32.27 -48.73 -6.68
C TYR A 673 -32.29 -48.77 -8.20
N ILE A 674 -31.92 -49.91 -8.76
CA ILE A 674 -32.25 -50.28 -10.14
C ILE A 674 -33.39 -51.28 -10.10
N ILE A 675 -34.48 -51.02 -10.81
CA ILE A 675 -35.68 -51.86 -10.83
C ILE A 675 -35.90 -52.41 -12.25
N ALA A 676 -36.10 -53.71 -12.37
CA ALA A 676 -36.53 -54.37 -13.59
C ALA A 676 -38.07 -54.38 -13.65
N PHE A 677 -38.66 -53.84 -14.72
CA PHE A 677 -40.09 -53.64 -14.83
C PHE A 677 -40.65 -54.23 -16.14
N ASP A 678 -41.65 -55.10 -16.00
CA ASP A 678 -42.42 -55.75 -17.04
C ASP A 678 -43.55 -54.78 -17.47
N LYS A 679 -43.35 -54.11 -18.62
CA LYS A 679 -44.35 -53.19 -19.18
C LYS A 679 -45.60 -53.93 -19.65
N THR A 680 -45.47 -55.16 -20.15
CA THR A 680 -46.56 -55.96 -20.72
C THR A 680 -47.63 -56.33 -19.69
N ARG A 681 -47.24 -56.62 -18.44
CA ARG A 681 -48.16 -56.83 -17.29
C ARG A 681 -48.16 -55.67 -16.29
N ASN A 682 -47.50 -54.56 -16.62
CA ASN A 682 -47.38 -53.35 -15.81
C ASN A 682 -46.98 -53.61 -14.35
N ARG A 683 -45.87 -54.32 -14.12
CA ARG A 683 -45.41 -54.73 -12.78
C ARG A 683 -43.89 -54.73 -12.64
N GLU A 684 -43.43 -54.59 -11.39
CA GLU A 684 -42.04 -54.86 -11.01
C GLU A 684 -41.75 -56.37 -11.07
N LEU A 685 -40.60 -56.74 -11.65
CA LEU A 685 -40.03 -58.10 -11.57
C LEU A 685 -39.02 -58.22 -10.42
N GLY A 686 -38.44 -57.10 -9.99
CA GLY A 686 -37.61 -56.98 -8.80
C GLY A 686 -36.72 -55.74 -8.82
N ARG A 687 -36.17 -55.37 -7.66
CA ARG A 687 -35.23 -54.28 -7.47
C ARG A 687 -33.91 -54.75 -6.85
N VAL A 688 -32.84 -54.03 -7.12
CA VAL A 688 -31.52 -54.23 -6.50
C VAL A 688 -31.03 -52.87 -5.99
N LEU A 689 -30.62 -52.82 -4.72
CA LEU A 689 -29.95 -51.66 -4.12
C LEU A 689 -28.53 -51.56 -4.70
N VAL A 690 -28.11 -50.35 -5.06
CA VAL A 690 -26.72 -50.04 -5.42
C VAL A 690 -25.98 -49.69 -4.12
N ASP A 691 -25.47 -50.72 -3.45
CA ASP A 691 -24.72 -50.63 -2.19
C ASP A 691 -23.26 -50.18 -2.42
N GLN A 692 -22.76 -50.34 -3.63
CA GLN A 692 -21.43 -49.91 -4.09
C GLN A 692 -21.58 -49.10 -5.38
N PRO A 693 -21.78 -47.77 -5.30
CA PRO A 693 -21.75 -46.90 -6.48
C PRO A 693 -20.41 -47.02 -7.23
N GLN A 694 -20.41 -46.62 -8.49
CA GLN A 694 -19.24 -46.67 -9.36
C GLN A 694 -18.90 -45.24 -9.77
N GLN A 695 -17.66 -44.80 -9.51
CA GLN A 695 -17.19 -43.46 -9.89
C GLN A 695 -17.23 -43.24 -11.41
N ARG A 696 -17.47 -41.98 -11.81
CA ARG A 696 -17.74 -41.52 -13.18
C ARG A 696 -17.15 -40.13 -13.42
N ASP A 697 -15.83 -40.06 -13.50
CA ASP A 697 -15.08 -38.89 -13.99
C ASP A 697 -15.68 -38.29 -15.27
N ASP A 698 -16.22 -39.11 -16.18
CA ASP A 698 -16.89 -38.69 -17.42
C ASP A 698 -18.20 -37.94 -17.17
N VAL A 699 -19.03 -38.44 -16.24
CA VAL A 699 -20.30 -37.81 -15.86
C VAL A 699 -20.03 -36.56 -15.01
N GLN A 700 -19.09 -36.62 -14.06
CA GLN A 700 -18.71 -35.48 -13.21
C GLN A 700 -18.14 -34.30 -14.01
N ARG A 701 -17.38 -34.55 -15.09
CA ARG A 701 -16.90 -33.50 -16.01
C ARG A 701 -18.02 -32.88 -16.86
N ALA A 702 -19.07 -33.64 -17.18
CA ALA A 702 -20.20 -33.17 -17.98
C ALA A 702 -21.24 -32.40 -17.13
N TYR A 703 -21.54 -32.89 -15.92
CA TYR A 703 -22.59 -32.39 -15.04
C TYR A 703 -22.01 -31.81 -13.74
N GLN A 704 -21.13 -30.82 -13.87
CA GLN A 704 -20.32 -30.29 -12.76
C GLN A 704 -21.14 -29.70 -11.58
N GLN A 705 -22.39 -29.29 -11.82
CA GLN A 705 -23.30 -28.76 -10.78
C GLN A 705 -24.22 -29.83 -10.17
N VAL A 706 -24.07 -31.11 -10.54
CA VAL A 706 -24.88 -32.22 -10.02
C VAL A 706 -24.09 -32.99 -8.96
N PHE A 707 -24.57 -32.97 -7.71
CA PHE A 707 -23.73 -33.37 -6.55
C PHE A 707 -23.30 -34.85 -6.55
N ASN A 708 -24.12 -35.75 -7.10
CA ASN A 708 -23.84 -37.17 -7.18
C ASN A 708 -23.26 -37.60 -8.54
N ALA A 709 -22.73 -36.66 -9.34
CA ALA A 709 -22.33 -36.96 -10.71
C ALA A 709 -21.14 -37.95 -10.80
N ASP A 710 -20.19 -37.90 -9.86
CA ASP A 710 -19.12 -38.91 -9.79
C ASP A 710 -19.68 -40.29 -9.35
N ASP A 711 -20.25 -40.39 -8.16
CA ASP A 711 -20.87 -41.63 -7.63
C ASP A 711 -22.19 -42.04 -8.33
N SER A 712 -22.45 -41.53 -9.54
CA SER A 712 -23.68 -41.77 -10.29
C SER A 712 -23.78 -43.18 -10.89
N GLY A 713 -22.65 -43.87 -11.04
CA GLY A 713 -22.55 -45.15 -11.74
C GLY A 713 -23.11 -46.33 -10.95
N PHE A 714 -23.73 -47.28 -11.65
CA PHE A 714 -24.29 -48.49 -11.05
C PHE A 714 -23.97 -49.74 -11.87
N LYS A 715 -23.94 -50.89 -11.18
CA LYS A 715 -23.75 -52.21 -11.81
C LYS A 715 -24.43 -53.31 -10.99
N VAL A 716 -25.60 -53.74 -11.43
CA VAL A 716 -26.46 -54.72 -10.74
C VAL A 716 -26.62 -56.01 -11.53
N SER A 717 -27.19 -57.05 -10.90
CA SER A 717 -27.61 -58.28 -11.59
C SER A 717 -28.98 -58.76 -11.11
N PHE A 718 -29.88 -59.06 -12.04
CA PHE A 718 -31.15 -59.74 -11.80
C PHE A 718 -31.01 -61.23 -12.17
N ASN A 719 -31.81 -62.09 -11.54
CA ASN A 719 -31.96 -63.47 -12.03
C ASN A 719 -32.77 -63.46 -13.34
N LEU A 720 -32.31 -64.19 -14.35
CA LEU A 720 -33.04 -64.32 -15.61
C LEU A 720 -34.33 -65.14 -15.39
N SER A 721 -35.41 -64.76 -16.07
CA SER A 721 -36.73 -65.40 -15.92
C SER A 721 -37.48 -65.47 -17.26
N THR A 722 -38.47 -66.35 -17.34
CA THR A 722 -39.37 -66.49 -18.50
C THR A 722 -40.12 -65.20 -18.83
N ALA A 723 -40.48 -64.40 -17.81
CA ALA A 723 -41.05 -63.08 -18.02
C ALA A 723 -40.09 -62.16 -18.78
N MET A 724 -38.80 -62.16 -18.43
CA MET A 724 -37.81 -61.33 -19.14
C MET A 724 -37.62 -61.72 -20.60
N ALA A 725 -37.68 -63.01 -20.93
CA ALA A 725 -37.63 -63.47 -22.32
C ALA A 725 -38.87 -63.02 -23.11
N ASN A 726 -40.06 -63.33 -22.59
CA ASN A 726 -41.32 -63.16 -23.33
C ASN A 726 -41.82 -61.71 -23.37
N ASP A 727 -41.54 -60.90 -22.34
CA ASP A 727 -42.25 -59.65 -22.07
C ASP A 727 -41.39 -58.40 -22.35
N ASP A 728 -42.02 -57.22 -22.45
CA ASP A 728 -41.33 -55.96 -22.71
C ASP A 728 -40.70 -55.40 -21.43
N ILE A 729 -39.40 -55.63 -21.26
CA ILE A 729 -38.65 -55.20 -20.09
C ILE A 729 -38.02 -53.82 -20.30
N THR A 730 -38.30 -52.94 -19.35
CA THR A 730 -37.56 -51.70 -19.12
C THR A 730 -36.83 -51.79 -17.78
N TYR A 731 -35.86 -50.90 -17.60
CA TYR A 731 -35.24 -50.64 -16.30
C TYR A 731 -35.54 -49.21 -15.90
N LEU A 732 -35.61 -48.95 -14.59
CA LEU A 732 -35.57 -47.59 -14.06
C LEU A 732 -34.51 -47.49 -12.97
N SER A 733 -33.93 -46.30 -12.85
CA SER A 733 -33.08 -45.88 -11.74
C SER A 733 -33.93 -45.03 -10.78
N ARG A 734 -33.89 -45.33 -9.48
CA ARG A 734 -34.63 -44.64 -8.43
C ARG A 734 -33.66 -44.18 -7.34
N TRP A 735 -33.65 -42.90 -7.01
CA TRP A 735 -33.15 -42.42 -5.72
C TRP A 735 -34.34 -42.21 -4.78
N THR A 736 -34.25 -42.68 -3.53
CA THR A 736 -35.34 -42.49 -2.54
C THR A 736 -34.84 -42.42 -1.09
N ASP A 737 -35.69 -41.91 -0.21
CA ASP A 737 -35.50 -41.78 1.24
C ASP A 737 -35.87 -43.04 2.05
N ASP A 738 -36.63 -43.98 1.45
CA ASP A 738 -37.02 -45.25 2.08
C ASP A 738 -35.95 -46.36 1.92
N PRO A 739 -35.43 -46.97 3.02
CA PRO A 739 -34.55 -48.13 2.97
C PRO A 739 -35.15 -49.40 2.32
N ALA A 740 -36.45 -49.42 2.00
CA ALA A 740 -37.10 -50.48 1.23
C ALA A 740 -37.42 -50.09 -0.23
N GLY A 741 -37.19 -48.83 -0.66
CA GLY A 741 -37.31 -48.38 -2.04
C GLY A 741 -38.67 -47.82 -2.49
N ASN A 742 -39.58 -47.51 -1.58
CA ASN A 742 -41.00 -47.16 -1.83
C ASN A 742 -41.40 -45.74 -1.38
N GLY A 743 -40.45 -44.95 -0.89
CA GLY A 743 -40.68 -43.61 -0.35
C GLY A 743 -40.78 -42.53 -1.44
N ASN A 744 -40.41 -41.32 -1.07
CA ASN A 744 -40.33 -40.18 -1.96
C ASN A 744 -39.18 -40.39 -2.97
N ALA A 745 -39.50 -40.48 -4.26
CA ALA A 745 -38.56 -40.97 -5.28
C ALA A 745 -38.21 -39.94 -6.36
N ALA A 746 -36.97 -39.99 -6.84
CA ALA A 746 -36.57 -39.47 -8.15
C ALA A 746 -36.32 -40.65 -9.09
N ASP A 747 -37.29 -40.90 -9.98
CA ASP A 747 -37.23 -42.00 -10.96
C ASP A 747 -36.74 -41.51 -12.32
N TYR A 748 -35.84 -42.26 -12.94
CA TYR A 748 -35.49 -42.16 -14.37
C TYR A 748 -35.82 -43.48 -15.06
N TRP A 749 -36.69 -43.44 -16.07
CA TRP A 749 -37.04 -44.61 -16.88
C TRP A 749 -36.12 -44.71 -18.10
N PHE A 750 -35.40 -45.83 -18.22
CA PHE A 750 -34.52 -46.05 -19.36
C PHE A 750 -35.28 -46.55 -20.60
N ASN A 751 -34.76 -46.21 -21.78
CA ASN A 751 -35.27 -46.74 -23.05
C ASN A 751 -35.30 -48.29 -23.01
N PRO A 752 -36.38 -48.93 -23.49
CA PRO A 752 -36.54 -50.37 -23.41
C PRO A 752 -35.46 -51.15 -24.17
N VAL A 753 -35.41 -52.44 -23.89
CA VAL A 753 -34.55 -53.39 -24.61
C VAL A 753 -35.17 -53.71 -25.98
N ASN A 754 -34.41 -53.51 -27.07
CA ASN A 754 -34.98 -53.24 -28.38
C ASN A 754 -35.10 -54.50 -29.24
N LYS A 755 -36.18 -55.28 -29.07
CA LYS A 755 -36.38 -56.61 -29.68
C LYS A 755 -36.65 -56.61 -31.20
N ILE A 756 -36.07 -55.68 -31.97
CA ILE A 756 -36.21 -55.65 -33.44
C ILE A 756 -35.48 -56.85 -34.03
N ASN A 757 -36.23 -57.67 -34.76
CA ASN A 757 -35.77 -58.94 -35.29
C ASN A 757 -35.16 -58.79 -36.70
N ARG A 758 -33.83 -58.85 -36.82
CA ARG A 758 -33.10 -58.65 -38.08
C ARG A 758 -32.12 -59.78 -38.35
N GLY A 759 -31.86 -60.09 -39.63
CA GLY A 759 -30.83 -61.05 -40.00
C GLY A 759 -30.49 -61.06 -41.49
N HIS A 760 -29.28 -61.51 -41.79
CA HIS A 760 -28.82 -61.82 -43.15
C HIS A 760 -28.03 -63.14 -43.18
N LEU A 761 -28.02 -63.80 -44.34
CA LEU A 761 -27.25 -65.02 -44.59
C LEU A 761 -26.11 -64.68 -45.55
N ASP A 762 -24.88 -64.74 -45.07
CA ASP A 762 -23.69 -64.29 -45.81
C ASP A 762 -23.10 -65.42 -46.67
N LEU A 763 -23.26 -66.66 -46.25
CA LEU A 763 -22.94 -67.87 -47.02
C LEU A 763 -23.99 -68.96 -46.79
N CYS A 764 -24.36 -69.64 -47.87
CA CYS A 764 -25.05 -70.93 -47.84
C CYS A 764 -24.44 -71.80 -48.93
N GLN A 765 -23.68 -72.82 -48.55
CA GLN A 765 -22.97 -73.69 -49.50
C GLN A 765 -23.18 -75.16 -49.11
N TYR A 766 -23.70 -75.94 -50.06
CA TYR A 766 -23.79 -77.38 -49.97
C TYR A 766 -22.66 -78.02 -50.79
N SER A 767 -21.91 -78.96 -50.20
CA SER A 767 -20.89 -79.77 -50.90
C SER A 767 -20.78 -81.13 -50.23
N ASP A 768 -20.74 -82.21 -51.02
CA ASP A 768 -20.33 -83.56 -50.58
C ASP A 768 -21.06 -84.16 -49.36
N GLY A 769 -22.30 -83.70 -49.11
CA GLY A 769 -23.12 -84.12 -47.96
C GLY A 769 -23.14 -83.13 -46.80
N ASP A 770 -22.42 -82.02 -46.88
CA ASP A 770 -22.32 -81.02 -45.80
C ASP A 770 -22.91 -79.67 -46.24
N LEU A 771 -23.75 -79.08 -45.39
CA LEU A 771 -24.33 -77.74 -45.59
C LEU A 771 -23.66 -76.72 -44.66
N THR A 772 -22.75 -75.91 -45.19
CA THR A 772 -22.08 -74.82 -44.46
C THR A 772 -22.85 -73.52 -44.60
N VAL A 773 -23.14 -72.87 -43.47
CA VAL A 773 -23.86 -71.60 -43.40
C VAL A 773 -23.14 -70.59 -42.51
N THR A 774 -23.07 -69.34 -42.96
CA THR A 774 -22.63 -68.21 -42.15
C THR A 774 -23.59 -67.02 -42.34
N GLY A 775 -23.69 -66.15 -41.35
CA GLY A 775 -24.61 -65.03 -41.39
C GLY A 775 -24.65 -64.27 -40.08
N TRP A 776 -25.73 -63.54 -39.87
CA TRP A 776 -26.05 -62.90 -38.60
C TRP A 776 -27.56 -62.83 -38.36
N HIS A 777 -27.94 -62.84 -37.08
CA HIS A 777 -29.28 -62.56 -36.58
C HIS A 777 -29.07 -61.62 -35.38
N ALA A 778 -29.49 -60.37 -35.53
CA ALA A 778 -29.34 -59.30 -34.54
C ALA A 778 -30.70 -59.00 -33.93
N ASN A 779 -30.82 -59.19 -32.62
CA ASN A 779 -32.03 -58.93 -31.85
C ASN A 779 -31.67 -58.81 -30.35
N ASP A 780 -32.10 -57.76 -29.66
CA ASP A 780 -31.86 -57.62 -28.22
C ASP A 780 -32.59 -58.68 -27.37
N ALA A 781 -33.56 -59.42 -27.92
CA ALA A 781 -34.18 -60.58 -27.25
C ALA A 781 -33.13 -61.59 -26.75
N SER A 782 -32.00 -61.74 -27.46
CA SER A 782 -30.86 -62.57 -27.05
C SER A 782 -30.19 -62.18 -25.72
N ILE A 783 -30.48 -60.99 -25.18
CA ILE A 783 -30.12 -60.61 -23.79
C ILE A 783 -30.90 -61.48 -22.78
N TYR A 784 -32.12 -61.86 -23.10
CA TYR A 784 -32.99 -62.69 -22.24
C TYR A 784 -33.10 -64.14 -22.71
N GLU A 785 -32.65 -64.40 -23.93
CA GLU A 785 -32.63 -65.70 -24.60
C GLU A 785 -31.19 -66.09 -24.99
N PRO A 786 -30.32 -66.41 -24.00
CA PRO A 786 -28.88 -66.54 -24.23
C PRO A 786 -28.45 -67.83 -24.95
N GLN A 787 -29.35 -68.82 -25.09
CA GLN A 787 -29.05 -70.06 -25.80
C GLN A 787 -29.31 -69.86 -27.29
N ARG A 788 -28.38 -70.32 -28.14
CA ARG A 788 -28.46 -70.08 -29.58
C ARG A 788 -28.35 -71.36 -30.37
N THR A 789 -29.33 -71.57 -31.24
CA THR A 789 -29.49 -72.78 -32.03
C THR A 789 -29.75 -72.41 -33.48
N LEU A 790 -29.08 -73.10 -34.40
CA LEU A 790 -29.43 -73.08 -35.82
C LEU A 790 -30.20 -74.36 -36.15
N ILE A 791 -31.35 -74.22 -36.79
CA ILE A 791 -32.24 -75.34 -37.15
C ILE A 791 -32.38 -75.36 -38.66
N LEU A 792 -32.03 -76.47 -39.29
CA LEU A 792 -32.29 -76.73 -40.70
C LEU A 792 -33.68 -77.35 -40.82
N PHE A 793 -34.59 -76.66 -41.53
CA PHE A 793 -36.01 -77.01 -41.60
C PHE A 793 -36.44 -77.29 -43.03
N ASP A 794 -37.07 -78.43 -43.26
CA ASP A 794 -37.72 -78.81 -44.52
C ASP A 794 -39.16 -78.27 -44.51
N LYS A 795 -39.43 -77.27 -45.36
CA LYS A 795 -40.75 -76.66 -45.50
C LYS A 795 -41.71 -77.47 -46.38
N THR A 796 -41.20 -78.43 -47.15
CA THR A 796 -42.02 -79.33 -47.97
C THR A 796 -42.62 -80.45 -47.12
N THR A 797 -41.91 -80.96 -46.11
CA THR A 797 -42.47 -81.91 -45.12
C THR A 797 -42.93 -81.27 -43.81
N ASN A 798 -42.63 -79.98 -43.60
CA ASN A 798 -42.86 -79.21 -42.37
C ASN A 798 -42.18 -79.86 -41.15
N ARG A 799 -40.89 -80.16 -41.26
CA ARG A 799 -40.11 -80.86 -40.24
C ARG A 799 -38.72 -80.25 -40.05
N GLU A 800 -38.24 -80.30 -38.82
CA GLU A 800 -36.81 -80.16 -38.53
C GLU A 800 -36.04 -81.34 -39.15
N VAL A 801 -34.92 -81.03 -39.81
CA VAL A 801 -34.00 -81.99 -40.42
C VAL A 801 -32.78 -82.21 -39.53
N ALA A 802 -32.24 -81.12 -39.00
CA ALA A 802 -31.10 -81.11 -38.09
C ALA A 802 -31.09 -79.81 -37.27
N ARG A 803 -30.46 -79.84 -36.09
CA ARG A 803 -30.17 -78.66 -35.27
C ARG A 803 -28.74 -78.67 -34.77
N GLN A 804 -28.20 -77.48 -34.52
CA GLN A 804 -26.84 -77.28 -34.03
C GLN A 804 -26.80 -76.09 -33.07
N HIS A 805 -26.23 -76.27 -31.88
CA HIS A 805 -25.93 -75.15 -30.98
C HIS A 805 -24.70 -74.39 -31.47
N VAL A 806 -24.75 -73.06 -31.45
CA VAL A 806 -23.68 -72.20 -31.98
C VAL A 806 -23.31 -71.10 -31.01
N SER A 807 -22.01 -70.81 -30.90
CA SER A 807 -21.52 -69.62 -30.22
C SER A 807 -21.83 -68.36 -31.04
N ALA A 808 -21.90 -67.22 -30.36
CA ALA A 808 -21.91 -65.92 -31.01
C ALA A 808 -20.58 -65.65 -31.74
N VAL A 809 -20.66 -65.04 -32.92
CA VAL A 809 -19.52 -64.57 -33.71
C VAL A 809 -19.55 -63.04 -33.77
N SER A 810 -18.40 -62.41 -33.52
CA SER A 810 -18.25 -60.96 -33.50
C SER A 810 -18.54 -60.33 -34.88
N ARG A 811 -19.35 -59.27 -34.90
CA ARG A 811 -19.77 -58.54 -36.11
C ARG A 811 -19.76 -57.02 -35.94
N PRO A 812 -18.57 -56.38 -35.96
CA PRO A 812 -18.43 -54.92 -35.85
C PRO A 812 -19.05 -54.14 -37.02
N ASP A 813 -19.24 -54.80 -38.17
CA ASP A 813 -19.97 -54.32 -39.34
C ASP A 813 -21.48 -54.22 -39.06
N VAL A 814 -22.07 -55.27 -38.50
CA VAL A 814 -23.51 -55.32 -38.15
C VAL A 814 -23.81 -54.33 -37.02
N ALA A 815 -22.91 -54.20 -36.02
CA ALA A 815 -23.01 -53.16 -34.98
C ALA A 815 -22.99 -51.72 -35.54
N ARG A 816 -22.25 -51.48 -36.62
CA ARG A 816 -22.19 -50.16 -37.27
C ARG A 816 -23.44 -49.86 -38.10
N ALA A 817 -24.05 -50.88 -38.69
CA ALA A 817 -25.29 -50.76 -39.46
C ALA A 817 -26.54 -50.63 -38.57
N PHE A 818 -26.54 -51.26 -37.39
CA PHE A 818 -27.69 -51.35 -36.48
C PHE A 818 -27.31 -50.93 -35.05
N ASN A 819 -26.96 -49.65 -34.89
CA ASN A 819 -26.58 -49.07 -33.60
C ASN A 819 -27.74 -48.99 -32.58
N ASP A 820 -28.98 -49.25 -33.02
CA ASP A 820 -30.18 -49.38 -32.20
C ASP A 820 -30.39 -50.79 -31.63
N THR A 821 -29.58 -51.79 -32.02
CA THR A 821 -29.59 -53.15 -31.47
C THR A 821 -28.28 -53.40 -30.72
N ARG A 822 -28.35 -53.43 -29.39
CA ARG A 822 -27.21 -53.58 -28.47
C ARG A 822 -26.41 -54.86 -28.74
N THR A 823 -27.09 -55.93 -29.15
CA THR A 823 -26.48 -57.25 -29.42
C THR A 823 -25.90 -57.41 -30.82
N ALA A 824 -26.07 -56.41 -31.72
CA ALA A 824 -25.63 -56.47 -33.12
C ALA A 824 -24.14 -56.83 -33.28
N GLY A 825 -23.28 -56.38 -32.37
CA GLY A 825 -21.84 -56.70 -32.36
C GLY A 825 -21.48 -58.16 -32.10
N GLN A 826 -22.43 -58.99 -31.65
CA GLN A 826 -22.28 -60.44 -31.43
C GLN A 826 -23.36 -61.25 -32.19
N ALA A 827 -24.00 -60.63 -33.17
CA ALA A 827 -25.10 -61.22 -33.94
C ALA A 827 -24.65 -62.32 -34.92
N GLY A 828 -23.35 -62.48 -35.20
CA GLY A 828 -22.86 -63.41 -36.22
C GLY A 828 -23.02 -64.88 -35.82
N PHE A 829 -23.15 -65.77 -36.82
CA PHE A 829 -23.10 -67.23 -36.66
C PHE A 829 -22.31 -67.88 -37.81
N ALA A 830 -21.75 -69.06 -37.54
CA ALA A 830 -21.13 -69.94 -38.53
C ALA A 830 -21.30 -71.40 -38.10
N THR A 831 -21.72 -72.29 -39.01
CA THR A 831 -21.75 -73.73 -38.75
C THR A 831 -21.80 -74.57 -40.02
N THR A 832 -21.57 -75.88 -39.87
CA THR A 832 -21.76 -76.89 -40.92
C THR A 832 -22.69 -77.98 -40.39
N PHE A 833 -23.79 -78.24 -41.10
CA PHE A 833 -24.64 -79.41 -40.87
C PHE A 833 -24.04 -80.58 -41.64
N VAL A 834 -23.38 -81.48 -40.91
CA VAL A 834 -22.62 -82.61 -41.49
C VAL A 834 -23.58 -83.76 -41.85
N GLY A 835 -23.39 -84.35 -43.03
CA GLY A 835 -24.19 -85.51 -43.50
C GLY A 835 -25.65 -85.20 -43.89
N PHE A 836 -25.97 -83.94 -44.16
CA PHE A 836 -27.24 -83.53 -44.75
C PHE A 836 -27.34 -83.95 -46.23
N THR A 837 -28.33 -84.78 -46.56
CA THR A 837 -28.70 -85.06 -47.96
C THR A 837 -30.00 -84.32 -48.31
N PRO A 838 -30.00 -83.29 -49.18
CA PRO A 838 -31.23 -82.65 -49.63
C PRO A 838 -32.09 -83.60 -50.49
N VAL A 839 -33.40 -83.55 -50.30
CA VAL A 839 -34.37 -84.31 -51.10
C VAL A 839 -34.77 -83.48 -52.32
N LYS A 840 -34.77 -84.10 -53.50
CA LYS A 840 -35.00 -83.40 -54.78
C LYS A 840 -36.36 -82.70 -54.80
N GLY A 841 -36.35 -81.38 -54.99
CA GLY A 841 -37.55 -80.55 -55.06
C GLY A 841 -38.12 -80.10 -53.71
N HIS A 842 -37.49 -80.45 -52.58
CA HIS A 842 -37.87 -79.91 -51.27
C HIS A 842 -37.31 -78.49 -51.07
N GLN A 843 -38.07 -77.65 -50.37
CA GLN A 843 -37.64 -76.30 -49.98
C GLN A 843 -37.13 -76.26 -48.55
N TYR A 844 -35.95 -75.69 -48.35
CA TYR A 844 -35.29 -75.61 -47.06
C TYR A 844 -35.30 -74.18 -46.50
N SER A 845 -35.20 -74.07 -45.19
CA SER A 845 -34.94 -72.81 -44.49
C SER A 845 -34.02 -73.03 -43.31
N LEU A 846 -33.16 -72.07 -43.03
CA LEU A 846 -32.37 -72.01 -41.81
C LEU A 846 -33.12 -71.13 -40.82
N VAL A 847 -33.39 -71.63 -39.62
CA VAL A 847 -33.89 -70.83 -38.50
C VAL A 847 -32.72 -70.53 -37.59
N SER A 848 -32.41 -69.25 -37.35
CA SER A 848 -31.57 -68.87 -36.21
C SER A 848 -32.49 -68.56 -35.04
N ARG A 849 -32.46 -69.45 -34.04
CA ARG A 849 -33.24 -69.36 -32.81
C ARG A 849 -32.36 -68.82 -31.68
N TYR A 850 -32.81 -67.77 -31.04
CA TYR A 850 -32.46 -67.47 -29.65
C TYR A 850 -33.48 -68.15 -28.74
N SER A 851 -33.05 -68.66 -27.59
CA SER A 851 -33.93 -69.33 -26.62
C SER A 851 -33.45 -69.16 -25.17
N LEU A 852 -34.38 -69.23 -24.22
CA LEU A 852 -34.05 -69.21 -22.80
C LEU A 852 -33.32 -70.51 -22.36
N THR A 853 -33.77 -71.65 -22.88
CA THR A 853 -33.29 -72.99 -22.50
C THR A 853 -32.47 -73.64 -23.62
N SER A 854 -31.56 -74.55 -23.25
CA SER A 854 -30.63 -75.19 -24.17
C SER A 854 -31.29 -76.26 -25.06
N ASP A 855 -32.50 -76.71 -24.73
CA ASP A 855 -33.31 -77.55 -25.62
C ASP A 855 -34.03 -76.73 -26.71
N ALA A 856 -34.07 -75.40 -26.58
CA ALA A 856 -34.59 -74.44 -27.55
C ALA A 856 -36.04 -74.69 -28.03
N ASN A 857 -36.86 -75.35 -27.21
CA ASN A 857 -38.24 -75.72 -27.58
C ASN A 857 -39.30 -74.72 -27.08
N GLU A 858 -38.99 -73.89 -26.08
CA GLU A 858 -39.90 -72.88 -25.51
C GLU A 858 -39.18 -71.55 -25.27
N ASN A 859 -39.94 -70.44 -25.16
CA ASN A 859 -39.45 -69.09 -24.84
C ASN A 859 -38.28 -68.67 -25.76
N TYR A 860 -38.60 -68.47 -27.04
CA TYR A 860 -37.64 -68.33 -28.13
C TYR A 860 -38.02 -67.26 -29.16
N THR A 861 -37.01 -66.63 -29.75
CA THR A 861 -37.12 -65.68 -30.86
C THR A 861 -36.40 -66.23 -32.10
N ASP A 862 -37.17 -66.45 -33.18
CA ASP A 862 -36.67 -66.99 -34.45
C ASP A 862 -36.44 -65.92 -35.51
N TYR A 863 -35.37 -66.07 -36.29
CA TYR A 863 -35.23 -65.44 -37.61
C TYR A 863 -35.10 -66.52 -38.69
N TRP A 864 -35.93 -66.43 -39.74
CA TRP A 864 -36.08 -67.44 -40.77
C TRP A 864 -35.40 -67.01 -42.09
N PHE A 865 -34.30 -67.68 -42.45
CA PHE A 865 -33.64 -67.52 -43.74
C PHE A 865 -34.18 -68.53 -44.75
N ASN A 866 -34.72 -68.06 -45.87
CA ASN A 866 -35.16 -68.93 -46.95
C ASN A 866 -33.95 -69.44 -47.75
N LEU A 867 -33.73 -70.76 -47.80
CA LEU A 867 -32.64 -71.35 -48.59
C LEU A 867 -33.10 -71.80 -49.99
N GLY A 868 -34.42 -71.89 -50.21
CA GLY A 868 -34.97 -72.42 -51.47
C GLY A 868 -34.70 -73.91 -51.66
N THR A 869 -34.55 -74.33 -52.91
CA THR A 869 -34.17 -75.71 -53.27
C THR A 869 -32.65 -75.81 -53.33
N LEU A 870 -32.06 -76.80 -52.64
CA LEU A 870 -30.61 -76.99 -52.54
C LEU A 870 -30.06 -78.00 -53.59
N LEU A 871 -30.76 -78.15 -54.72
CA LEU A 871 -30.54 -79.10 -55.83
C LEU A 871 -31.08 -78.56 -57.16
#